data_AF-A0A7D8Z176-F1
#
_entry.id   AF-A0A7D8Z176-F1
#
_cell.length_a   1.000
_cell.length_b   1.000
_cell.length_c   1.000
_cell.angle_alpha   90.00
_cell.angle_beta   90.00
_cell.angle_gamma   90.00
#
_symmetry.space_group_name_H-M   'P 1'
#
loop_
_entity.id
_entity.type
_entity.pdbx_description
1 polymer ?
#
loop_
_entity_poly.entity_id
_entity_poly.type
_entity_poly.pdbx_seq_one_letter_code
_entity_poly.pdbx_strand_id
1 'polypeptide(L)'
;MPQPEKQTEDEKTPTGLQDPTLDGKLAEASLDDKPAETKLEGATVNGEPVEPEVWPAEKFVNPERKGTKAAAHYVFQDVPGKGGCVVVRLKMTPNAPSEDPSILDEELFDDNIEGRRQDADEFYFNLAPSGITDDMRNVMRQALAGMMWTKQYYQYIQQEWLNGDPSQPPPPRARRFGRNKDWKHLYINDILSMPDKWEYPWFATWDTAFHCIPLAMVDPTFAKRQLDLMTREWYMKPDGALPAYEWNFSDVNPPVHAWATLRVFKQERKIYGREDLNFLERVFQKLLLNFTWWVNRKDAEGNNVFEGGFLGLDNIGAFNRSEPLPSGAKLRQADGTAWMAFFALQMLSIALELSKHNSVYEDIASKFFEHFIHIADAMTYPASNDQELSLWSEEDGFYYDAIQWGYGNATQMPIRSIVGIIPLFATLVLEPHVLKKNPGFRKRMQWFVENQREVSKRNIASMKSRGRGDRVLLALADKDRLVRILEKMLDEDELLSDYGIRSLSKYHKDHPYSITVDGQTNEVPYWPGDSHSGMFGGNSNWRGPIWICISHLAMESLQRFHQYYGSDLAVECPTDSGYYMNLAGAAEEIQHRLIHIFARDEKGERAVNGGNKKLNHDPHFRDYVQFYEFFHGDNGRGLGASHQTGWTGLVAWHIYSVGEWCRLPKTPKSELAHGGTPTDLSTALRRQALLRRGHHPQRGGRRLALLGVHRRVRGLRRARARRAVVCPSRLICISKTAAPRGL
;
A
#
# COMPACT_ATOMS: atom_id res chain seq x y z
N MET A 1 19.18 -61.62 -10.87
CA MET A 1 19.58 -62.85 -10.15
C MET A 1 21.10 -62.94 -10.17
N PRO A 2 21.78 -63.46 -9.14
CA PRO A 2 21.29 -63.83 -7.80
C PRO A 2 22.04 -63.12 -6.64
N GLN A 3 21.44 -63.16 -5.44
CA GLN A 3 22.10 -63.14 -4.11
C GLN A 3 22.21 -64.62 -3.62
N PRO A 4 22.80 -65.02 -2.45
CA PRO A 4 23.17 -64.29 -1.22
C PRO A 4 24.65 -64.57 -0.83
N GLU A 5 25.22 -64.66 0.39
CA GLU A 5 24.82 -64.69 1.84
C GLU A 5 25.70 -63.71 2.67
N LYS A 6 25.45 -63.28 3.93
CA LYS A 6 24.60 -63.68 5.11
C LYS A 6 25.38 -64.37 6.26
N GLN A 7 25.15 -63.87 7.48
CA GLN A 7 25.60 -64.39 8.81
C GLN A 7 27.13 -64.41 9.05
N THR A 8 27.68 -64.53 10.28
CA THR A 8 27.11 -64.83 11.62
C THR A 8 27.67 -63.86 12.70
N GLU A 9 27.31 -64.02 13.98
CA GLU A 9 27.76 -63.20 15.12
C GLU A 9 29.17 -63.54 15.67
N ASP A 10 29.69 -62.73 16.60
CA ASP A 10 30.40 -63.23 17.79
C ASP A 10 30.32 -62.22 18.96
N GLU A 11 30.20 -62.69 20.21
CA GLU A 11 30.03 -61.85 21.42
C GLU A 11 31.36 -61.56 22.13
N LYS A 12 31.46 -60.39 22.81
CA LYS A 12 32.15 -60.25 24.11
C LYS A 12 31.89 -58.92 24.83
N THR A 13 31.08 -58.98 25.86
CA THR A 13 31.09 -58.01 26.98
C THR A 13 32.30 -58.28 27.88
N PRO A 14 32.81 -57.26 28.59
CA PRO A 14 32.90 -57.45 30.05
C PRO A 14 32.40 -56.24 30.86
N THR A 15 31.79 -56.54 32.01
CA THR A 15 31.26 -55.59 33.00
C THR A 15 32.35 -55.10 33.97
N GLY A 16 32.26 -53.87 34.49
CA GLY A 16 33.20 -53.44 35.56
C GLY A 16 33.03 -52.02 36.13
N LEU A 17 32.02 -51.82 36.98
CA LEU A 17 32.04 -51.02 38.23
C LEU A 17 33.16 -49.95 38.45
N GLN A 18 32.78 -48.67 38.57
CA GLN A 18 32.69 -47.96 39.87
C GLN A 18 32.19 -46.51 39.75
N ASP A 19 31.61 -46.00 40.84
CA ASP A 19 31.11 -44.63 41.03
C ASP A 19 31.68 -44.08 42.35
N PRO A 20 32.24 -42.85 42.36
CA PRO A 20 32.42 -42.09 43.59
C PRO A 20 31.91 -40.65 43.50
N THR A 21 30.85 -40.35 44.24
CA THR A 21 30.45 -38.98 44.61
C THR A 21 31.55 -38.26 45.40
N LEU A 22 31.83 -36.98 45.11
CA LEU A 22 32.55 -36.09 46.04
C LEU A 22 32.27 -34.61 45.74
N ASP A 23 32.13 -33.79 46.79
CA ASP A 23 31.91 -32.34 46.70
C ASP A 23 33.12 -31.59 46.13
N GLY A 24 32.88 -30.65 45.21
CA GLY A 24 33.89 -29.77 44.63
C GLY A 24 33.37 -28.35 44.40
N LYS A 25 34.03 -27.35 44.98
CA LYS A 25 33.63 -25.93 44.86
C LYS A 25 33.95 -25.35 43.49
N LEU A 26 33.18 -24.31 43.14
CA LEU A 26 33.46 -23.35 42.06
C LEU A 26 34.96 -23.06 41.88
N ALA A 27 35.45 -23.22 40.65
CA ALA A 27 36.71 -22.70 40.17
C ALA A 27 36.45 -21.92 38.87
N GLU A 28 37.09 -20.77 38.71
CA GLU A 28 36.97 -19.95 37.51
C GLU A 28 37.77 -20.59 36.36
N ALA A 29 37.07 -21.05 35.31
CA ALA A 29 37.73 -21.60 34.13
C ALA A 29 38.26 -20.46 33.24
N SER A 30 39.59 -20.39 33.09
CA SER A 30 40.27 -19.44 32.22
C SER A 30 40.06 -19.76 30.74
N LEU A 31 39.79 -18.74 29.93
CA LEU A 31 39.70 -18.84 28.47
C LEU A 31 41.10 -18.95 27.85
N ASP A 32 41.62 -20.17 27.74
CA ASP A 32 42.92 -20.48 27.12
C ASP A 32 42.79 -21.64 26.09
N ASP A 33 41.77 -21.55 25.23
CA ASP A 33 41.59 -22.46 24.09
C ASP A 33 42.20 -21.87 22.81
N LYS A 34 43.14 -22.58 22.20
CA LYS A 34 43.83 -22.14 20.97
C LYS A 34 42.95 -22.42 19.74
N PRO A 35 42.81 -21.48 18.79
CA PRO A 35 42.10 -21.76 17.54
C PRO A 35 42.86 -22.81 16.73
N ALA A 36 42.13 -23.80 16.21
CA ALA A 36 42.68 -24.77 15.26
C ALA A 36 42.97 -24.09 13.90
N GLU A 37 44.17 -24.29 13.36
CA GLU A 37 44.61 -23.72 12.09
C GLU A 37 43.88 -24.35 10.88
N THR A 38 42.68 -23.87 10.59
CA THR A 38 41.98 -24.20 9.34
C THR A 38 42.54 -23.33 8.21
N LYS A 39 43.50 -23.86 7.44
CA LYS A 39 44.06 -23.13 6.29
C LYS A 39 43.00 -22.90 5.22
N LEU A 40 42.59 -21.65 5.06
CA LEU A 40 41.89 -21.16 3.88
C LEU A 40 42.93 -20.90 2.77
N GLU A 41 42.65 -21.37 1.56
CA GLU A 41 43.49 -21.05 0.40
C GLU A 41 43.34 -19.57 0.04
N GLY A 42 44.46 -18.86 -0.08
CA GLY A 42 44.50 -17.40 -0.14
C GLY A 42 44.01 -16.82 -1.48
N ALA A 43 43.28 -15.70 -1.40
CA ALA A 43 42.88 -14.95 -2.59
C ALA A 43 44.05 -14.12 -3.13
N THR A 44 44.29 -14.20 -4.44
CA THR A 44 45.32 -13.40 -5.12
C THR A 44 44.75 -12.10 -5.67
N VAL A 45 45.47 -10.99 -5.50
CA VAL A 45 45.17 -9.71 -6.16
C VAL A 45 46.39 -9.29 -6.99
N ASN A 46 46.19 -8.97 -8.26
CA ASN A 46 47.25 -8.61 -9.23
C ASN A 46 48.40 -9.64 -9.35
N GLY A 47 48.15 -10.91 -8.98
CA GLY A 47 49.13 -12.00 -9.07
C GLY A 47 49.96 -12.25 -7.81
N GLU A 48 49.86 -11.39 -6.78
CA GLU A 48 50.47 -11.64 -5.47
C GLU A 48 49.47 -12.31 -4.51
N PRO A 49 49.93 -13.26 -3.67
CA PRO A 49 49.09 -13.89 -2.65
C PRO A 49 48.86 -12.93 -1.48
N VAL A 50 47.61 -12.57 -1.22
CA VAL A 50 47.25 -11.75 -0.05
C VAL A 50 46.92 -12.67 1.11
N GLU A 51 47.83 -12.80 2.07
CA GLU A 51 47.47 -13.36 3.37
C GLU A 51 46.50 -12.39 4.08
N PRO A 52 45.34 -12.85 4.56
CA PRO A 52 44.42 -11.99 5.30
C PRO A 52 45.02 -11.68 6.68
N GLU A 53 45.39 -10.43 6.94
CA GLU A 53 45.85 -10.02 8.28
C GLU A 53 44.80 -10.33 9.34
N VAL A 54 45.04 -11.36 10.16
CA VAL A 54 44.19 -11.69 11.31
C VAL A 54 44.55 -10.77 12.48
N TRP A 55 44.05 -9.54 12.42
CA TRP A 55 44.19 -8.58 13.51
C TRP A 55 43.45 -9.09 14.77
N PRO A 56 44.11 -9.14 15.96
CA PRO A 56 43.46 -9.63 17.18
C PRO A 56 42.30 -8.72 17.60
N ALA A 57 41.15 -9.32 17.93
CA ALA A 57 39.88 -8.63 18.18
C ALA A 57 39.96 -7.54 19.27
N GLU A 58 40.86 -7.72 20.24
CA GLU A 58 41.17 -6.77 21.31
C GLU A 58 41.51 -5.36 20.81
N LYS A 59 42.05 -5.23 19.59
CA LYS A 59 42.36 -3.92 18.97
C LYS A 59 41.13 -3.15 18.47
N PHE A 60 39.95 -3.78 18.39
CA PHE A 60 38.71 -3.16 17.88
C PHE A 60 37.53 -3.20 18.86
N VAL A 61 37.62 -4.00 19.92
CA VAL A 61 36.65 -3.98 21.02
C VAL A 61 36.89 -2.72 21.86
N ASN A 62 35.84 -1.94 22.13
CA ASN A 62 35.94 -0.80 23.06
C ASN A 62 36.41 -1.29 24.44
N PRO A 63 37.56 -0.81 24.98
CA PRO A 63 38.07 -1.23 26.29
C PRO A 63 37.09 -0.99 27.45
N GLU A 64 36.22 0.01 27.35
CA GLU A 64 35.17 0.26 28.35
C GLU A 64 34.00 -0.76 28.31
N ARG A 65 33.99 -1.67 27.31
CA ARG A 65 32.90 -2.64 27.03
C ARG A 65 31.52 -1.99 26.83
N LYS A 66 31.48 -0.71 26.43
CA LYS A 66 30.26 0.06 26.11
C LYS A 66 30.05 0.15 24.60
N GLY A 67 28.80 0.16 24.16
CA GLY A 67 28.44 0.37 22.75
C GLY A 67 26.98 0.78 22.57
N THR A 68 26.66 1.36 21.42
CA THR A 68 25.28 1.68 21.00
C THR A 68 24.57 0.50 20.32
N LYS A 69 25.31 -0.58 20.06
CA LYS A 69 24.84 -1.86 19.51
C LYS A 69 25.41 -3.00 20.36
N ALA A 70 24.66 -4.08 20.47
CA ALA A 70 25.10 -5.35 21.04
C ALA A 70 24.63 -6.48 20.13
N ALA A 71 25.37 -7.59 20.11
CA ALA A 71 25.02 -8.81 19.42
C ALA A 71 25.45 -10.01 20.28
N ALA A 72 24.61 -11.03 20.35
CA ALA A 72 24.99 -12.31 20.94
C ALA A 72 25.49 -13.23 19.82
N HIS A 73 26.68 -13.80 20.01
CA HIS A 73 27.27 -14.77 19.08
C HIS A 73 27.12 -16.18 19.69
N TYR A 74 26.34 -17.03 19.02
CA TYR A 74 26.13 -18.41 19.40
C TYR A 74 26.79 -19.33 18.37
N VAL A 75 27.54 -20.31 18.83
CA VAL A 75 28.21 -21.31 18.00
C VAL A 75 27.71 -22.69 18.42
N PHE A 76 27.18 -23.44 17.46
CA PHE A 76 26.67 -24.79 17.67
C PHE A 76 27.36 -25.71 16.66
N GLN A 77 28.36 -26.47 17.11
CA GLN A 77 29.21 -27.26 16.21
C GLN A 77 28.52 -28.57 15.79
N ASP A 78 27.80 -29.20 16.72
CA ASP A 78 27.30 -30.57 16.57
C ASP A 78 25.81 -30.69 16.17
N VAL A 79 25.24 -29.69 15.47
CA VAL A 79 23.82 -29.73 15.07
C VAL A 79 23.58 -30.83 14.03
N PRO A 80 22.79 -31.89 14.32
CA PRO A 80 22.68 -33.01 13.39
C PRO A 80 22.02 -32.65 12.05
N GLY A 81 22.68 -33.00 10.95
CA GLY A 81 22.08 -32.90 9.62
C GLY A 81 20.79 -33.73 9.48
N LYS A 82 19.90 -33.31 8.57
CA LYS A 82 18.60 -33.97 8.28
C LYS A 82 17.55 -33.93 9.40
N GLY A 83 17.64 -33.00 10.37
CA GLY A 83 16.54 -32.75 11.31
C GLY A 83 16.94 -32.38 12.74
N GLY A 84 18.24 -32.34 13.05
CA GLY A 84 18.71 -31.76 14.30
C GLY A 84 18.38 -30.28 14.39
N CYS A 85 18.04 -29.82 15.59
CA CYS A 85 17.71 -28.42 15.86
C CYS A 85 18.36 -27.94 17.15
N VAL A 86 18.51 -26.61 17.27
CA VAL A 86 18.89 -25.93 18.50
C VAL A 86 17.92 -24.76 18.68
N VAL A 87 17.40 -24.59 19.90
CA VAL A 87 16.45 -23.52 20.24
C VAL A 87 17.15 -22.49 21.10
N VAL A 88 17.17 -21.24 20.65
CA VAL A 88 17.73 -20.11 21.41
C VAL A 88 16.57 -19.22 21.88
N ARG A 89 16.18 -19.34 23.15
CA ARG A 89 15.17 -18.47 23.77
C ARG A 89 15.82 -17.16 24.22
N LEU A 90 15.20 -16.02 23.88
CA LEU A 90 15.71 -14.68 24.20
C LEU A 90 14.60 -13.82 24.84
N LYS A 91 14.80 -13.41 26.11
CA LYS A 91 13.89 -12.50 26.84
C LYS A 91 14.58 -11.16 27.08
N MET A 92 14.15 -10.10 26.41
CA MET A 92 14.64 -8.74 26.68
C MET A 92 13.85 -8.14 27.85
N THR A 93 14.52 -7.87 28.97
CA THR A 93 13.92 -7.41 30.23
C THR A 93 14.86 -6.40 30.92
N PRO A 94 14.34 -5.39 31.63
CA PRO A 94 15.15 -4.51 32.46
C PRO A 94 15.50 -5.11 33.85
N ASN A 95 14.82 -6.19 34.25
CA ASN A 95 14.98 -6.82 35.57
C ASN A 95 16.01 -7.95 35.50
N ALA A 96 16.72 -8.21 36.61
CA ALA A 96 17.54 -9.39 36.79
C ALA A 96 16.70 -10.62 37.22
N PRO A 97 17.13 -11.87 36.95
CA PRO A 97 16.46 -13.09 37.42
C PRO A 97 16.22 -13.17 38.93
N SER A 98 17.04 -12.47 39.73
CA SER A 98 16.88 -12.36 41.18
C SER A 98 15.74 -11.42 41.62
N GLU A 99 15.28 -10.55 40.72
CA GLU A 99 14.16 -9.62 40.94
C GLU A 99 12.85 -10.17 40.37
N ASP A 100 12.94 -10.95 39.29
CA ASP A 100 11.83 -11.62 38.62
C ASP A 100 12.22 -13.06 38.19
N PRO A 101 11.93 -14.07 39.04
CA PRO A 101 12.23 -15.48 38.71
C PRO A 101 11.56 -15.98 37.42
N SER A 102 10.48 -15.33 36.95
CA SER A 102 9.83 -15.69 35.68
C SER A 102 10.71 -15.47 34.44
N ILE A 103 11.90 -14.88 34.61
CA ILE A 103 12.93 -14.76 33.58
C ILE A 103 13.57 -16.11 33.22
N LEU A 104 13.60 -17.06 34.17
CA LEU A 104 14.19 -18.40 33.98
C LEU A 104 13.12 -19.52 33.89
N ASP A 105 11.85 -19.13 33.82
CA ASP A 105 10.72 -20.06 33.72
C ASP A 105 10.48 -20.42 32.25
N GLU A 106 11.01 -21.57 31.83
CA GLU A 106 10.90 -22.06 30.45
C GLU A 106 9.48 -22.53 30.08
N GLU A 107 8.74 -23.12 31.04
CA GLU A 107 7.35 -23.55 30.83
C GLU A 107 6.48 -22.33 30.57
N LEU A 108 6.60 -21.29 31.42
CA LEU A 108 5.92 -20.01 31.21
C LEU A 108 6.37 -19.28 29.93
N PHE A 109 7.62 -19.44 29.48
CA PHE A 109 8.06 -18.87 28.21
C PHE A 109 7.31 -19.53 27.04
N ASP A 110 7.31 -20.86 26.98
CA ASP A 110 6.69 -21.61 25.88
C ASP A 110 5.15 -21.45 25.90
N ASP A 111 4.52 -21.45 27.09
CA ASP A 111 3.09 -21.12 27.29
C ASP A 111 2.75 -19.71 26.77
N ASN A 112 3.61 -18.71 27.01
CA ASN A 112 3.40 -17.35 26.50
C ASN A 112 3.53 -17.30 24.98
N ILE A 113 4.46 -18.05 24.38
CA ILE A 113 4.59 -18.12 22.92
C ILE A 113 3.36 -18.80 22.31
N GLU A 114 2.92 -19.93 22.85
CA GLU A 114 1.77 -20.68 22.34
C GLU A 114 0.45 -19.91 22.55
N GLY A 115 0.23 -19.31 23.71
CA GLY A 115 -0.91 -18.43 23.96
C GLY A 115 -0.96 -17.23 23.00
N ARG A 116 0.19 -16.64 22.65
CA ARG A 116 0.26 -15.57 21.62
C ARG A 116 0.02 -16.07 20.20
N ARG A 117 0.30 -17.35 19.89
CA ARG A 117 -0.09 -17.97 18.61
C ARG A 117 -1.60 -18.16 18.53
N GLN A 118 -2.21 -18.68 19.60
CA GLN A 118 -3.66 -18.88 19.70
C GLN A 118 -4.44 -17.56 19.65
N ASP A 119 -3.99 -16.52 20.37
CA ASP A 119 -4.55 -15.15 20.26
C ASP A 119 -4.51 -14.62 18.81
N ALA A 120 -3.40 -14.85 18.10
CA ALA A 120 -3.25 -14.39 16.72
C ALA A 120 -4.13 -15.20 15.75
N ASP A 121 -4.25 -16.52 15.95
CA ASP A 121 -5.13 -17.39 15.18
C ASP A 121 -6.60 -16.98 15.36
N GLU A 122 -7.07 -16.78 16.60
CA GLU A 122 -8.42 -16.27 16.89
C GLU A 122 -8.65 -14.88 16.27
N PHE A 123 -7.70 -13.95 16.44
CA PHE A 123 -7.81 -12.60 15.91
C PHE A 123 -7.98 -12.57 14.39
N TYR A 124 -7.12 -13.28 13.64
CA TYR A 124 -7.21 -13.31 12.18
C TYR A 124 -8.40 -14.13 11.69
N PHE A 125 -8.79 -15.20 12.40
CA PHE A 125 -10.00 -15.97 12.07
C PHE A 125 -11.26 -15.12 12.19
N ASN A 126 -11.39 -14.34 13.28
CA ASN A 126 -12.53 -13.44 13.52
C ASN A 126 -12.56 -12.18 12.63
N LEU A 127 -11.42 -11.80 12.05
CA LEU A 127 -11.31 -10.65 11.14
C LEU A 127 -11.69 -10.99 9.69
N ALA A 128 -11.34 -12.19 9.23
CA ALA A 128 -11.72 -12.70 7.92
C ALA A 128 -13.24 -12.94 7.81
N PRO A 129 -13.86 -12.75 6.63
CA PRO A 129 -15.28 -13.09 6.46
C PRO A 129 -15.56 -14.59 6.62
N SER A 130 -16.81 -14.90 6.94
CA SER A 130 -17.37 -16.24 6.75
C SER A 130 -17.35 -16.61 5.26
N GLY A 131 -17.25 -17.90 4.95
CA GLY A 131 -17.34 -18.41 3.57
C GLY A 131 -16.04 -18.37 2.75
N ILE A 132 -15.04 -17.55 3.11
CA ILE A 132 -13.77 -17.55 2.38
C ILE A 132 -12.98 -18.85 2.60
N THR A 133 -12.27 -19.30 1.56
CA THR A 133 -11.40 -20.49 1.62
C THR A 133 -10.21 -20.28 2.56
N ASP A 134 -9.64 -21.37 3.07
CA ASP A 134 -8.46 -21.30 3.94
C ASP A 134 -7.21 -20.76 3.22
N ASP A 135 -7.12 -20.94 1.90
CA ASP A 135 -6.06 -20.33 1.09
C ASP A 135 -6.18 -18.79 1.06
N MET A 136 -7.40 -18.28 0.83
CA MET A 136 -7.68 -16.83 0.89
C MET A 136 -7.52 -16.28 2.32
N ARG A 137 -7.91 -17.05 3.35
CA ARG A 137 -7.69 -16.72 4.77
C ARG A 137 -6.20 -16.60 5.09
N ASN A 138 -5.38 -17.49 4.54
CA ASN A 138 -3.93 -17.48 4.68
C ASN A 138 -3.28 -16.29 3.96
N VAL A 139 -3.66 -16.02 2.70
CA VAL A 139 -3.19 -14.83 1.94
C VAL A 139 -3.54 -13.53 2.69
N MET A 140 -4.80 -13.39 3.12
CA MET A 140 -5.27 -12.22 3.87
C MET A 140 -4.50 -12.02 5.18
N ARG A 141 -4.24 -13.12 5.93
CA ARG A 141 -3.43 -13.09 7.16
C ARG A 141 -2.00 -12.63 6.87
N GLN A 142 -1.35 -13.18 5.86
CA GLN A 142 0.05 -12.84 5.55
C GLN A 142 0.20 -11.40 5.04
N ALA A 143 -0.73 -10.92 4.22
CA ALA A 143 -0.77 -9.53 3.78
C ALA A 143 -0.87 -8.56 4.98
N LEU A 144 -1.80 -8.81 5.92
CA LEU A 144 -1.97 -7.99 7.12
C LEU A 144 -0.80 -8.10 8.11
N ALA A 145 -0.22 -9.30 8.28
CA ALA A 145 0.98 -9.50 9.09
C ALA A 145 2.19 -8.75 8.47
N GLY A 146 2.30 -8.72 7.14
CA GLY A 146 3.29 -7.94 6.41
C GLY A 146 3.14 -6.43 6.66
N MET A 147 1.93 -5.87 6.57
CA MET A 147 1.68 -4.46 6.94
C MET A 147 2.12 -4.11 8.37
N MET A 148 2.11 -5.08 9.29
CA MET A 148 2.58 -4.91 10.66
C MET A 148 4.11 -5.08 10.76
N TRP A 149 4.71 -5.84 9.85
CA TRP A 149 6.15 -6.11 9.75
C TRP A 149 6.93 -5.00 9.02
N THR A 150 6.32 -4.31 8.05
CA THR A 150 6.88 -3.14 7.33
C THR A 150 6.85 -1.84 8.16
N LYS A 151 6.33 -1.88 9.39
CA LYS A 151 6.48 -0.80 10.37
C LYS A 151 7.95 -0.68 10.81
N GLN A 152 8.62 0.42 10.45
CA GLN A 152 10.02 0.68 10.79
C GLN A 152 10.19 1.98 11.57
N TYR A 153 11.07 1.99 12.58
CA TYR A 153 11.53 3.23 13.19
C TYR A 153 12.46 3.95 12.21
N TYR A 154 12.13 5.19 11.86
CA TYR A 154 12.86 5.98 10.90
C TYR A 154 13.21 7.34 11.51
N GLN A 155 14.52 7.62 11.60
CA GLN A 155 15.05 8.87 12.11
C GLN A 155 15.81 9.59 10.99
N TYR A 156 15.31 10.74 10.55
CA TYR A 156 15.95 11.59 9.55
C TYR A 156 15.73 13.06 9.90
N ILE A 157 16.78 13.73 10.35
CA ILE A 157 16.74 15.13 10.80
C ILE A 157 17.61 15.93 9.84
N GLN A 158 16.99 16.71 8.95
CA GLN A 158 17.69 17.31 7.81
C GLN A 158 18.79 18.30 8.26
N GLN A 159 18.59 18.99 9.38
CA GLN A 159 19.61 19.89 9.95
C GLN A 159 20.85 19.13 10.48
N GLU A 160 20.67 17.96 11.09
CA GLU A 160 21.77 17.11 11.55
C GLU A 160 22.50 16.48 10.35
N TRP A 161 21.75 15.97 9.36
CA TRP A 161 22.32 15.42 8.11
C TRP A 161 23.21 16.43 7.36
N LEU A 162 22.80 17.71 7.30
CA LEU A 162 23.54 18.79 6.64
C LEU A 162 24.78 19.28 7.42
N ASN A 163 24.79 19.11 8.75
CA ASN A 163 25.88 19.55 9.62
C ASN A 163 26.88 18.43 9.94
N GLY A 164 26.44 17.18 9.96
CA GLY A 164 27.22 16.03 10.44
C GLY A 164 27.06 15.78 11.94
N ASP A 165 27.45 14.58 12.35
CA ASP A 165 27.60 14.21 13.76
C ASP A 165 28.86 14.89 14.34
N PRO A 166 28.80 15.58 15.50
CA PRO A 166 29.96 16.24 16.12
C PRO A 166 31.14 15.31 16.44
N SER A 167 30.93 14.00 16.53
CA SER A 167 31.98 12.99 16.73
C SER A 167 32.66 12.54 15.43
N GLN A 168 32.20 13.00 14.27
CA GLN A 168 32.66 12.58 12.94
C GLN A 168 33.31 13.74 12.18
N PRO A 169 34.14 13.46 11.15
CA PRO A 169 34.67 14.50 10.27
C PRO A 169 33.55 15.34 9.64
N PRO A 170 33.68 16.68 9.59
CA PRO A 170 32.66 17.56 9.01
C PRO A 170 32.30 17.19 7.56
N PRO A 171 31.00 17.17 7.18
CA PRO A 171 30.59 16.82 5.82
C PRO A 171 31.19 17.72 4.73
N PRO A 172 31.46 17.20 3.53
CA PRO A 172 31.90 18.01 2.39
C PRO A 172 30.94 19.17 2.11
N ARG A 173 31.49 20.37 1.88
CA ARG A 173 30.72 21.62 1.67
C ARG A 173 29.62 21.50 0.62
N ALA A 174 29.81 20.66 -0.40
CA ALA A 174 28.82 20.36 -1.43
C ALA A 174 27.48 19.81 -0.89
N ARG A 175 27.48 19.08 0.25
CA ARG A 175 26.25 18.53 0.86
C ARG A 175 25.19 19.61 1.15
N ARG A 176 25.62 20.84 1.44
CA ARG A 176 24.74 21.99 1.71
C ARG A 176 23.94 22.48 0.50
N PHE A 177 24.27 22.00 -0.70
CA PHE A 177 23.65 22.38 -1.97
C PHE A 177 23.03 21.18 -2.73
N GLY A 178 23.15 19.97 -2.19
CA GLY A 178 22.61 18.73 -2.78
C GLY A 178 21.13 18.49 -2.50
N ARG A 179 20.71 17.21 -2.55
CA ARG A 179 19.31 16.80 -2.36
C ARG A 179 18.69 17.39 -1.09
N ASN A 180 17.42 17.77 -1.18
CA ASN A 180 16.60 18.24 -0.06
C ASN A 180 17.11 19.52 0.66
N LYS A 181 18.02 20.31 0.05
CA LYS A 181 18.61 21.52 0.65
C LYS A 181 17.61 22.54 1.21
N ASP A 182 16.39 22.58 0.69
CA ASP A 182 15.32 23.53 1.08
C ASP A 182 14.40 22.99 2.19
N TRP A 183 14.54 21.70 2.56
CA TRP A 183 13.72 21.01 3.57
C TRP A 183 14.32 21.06 4.98
N LYS A 184 15.00 22.16 5.33
CA LYS A 184 15.78 22.31 6.59
C LYS A 184 14.97 22.14 7.88
N HIS A 185 13.64 22.27 7.80
CA HIS A 185 12.69 22.11 8.90
C HIS A 185 12.30 20.64 9.17
N LEU A 186 12.69 19.70 8.28
CA LEU A 186 12.24 18.32 8.31
C LEU A 186 12.87 17.54 9.47
N TYR A 187 12.01 17.00 10.34
CA TYR A 187 12.38 16.24 11.54
C TYR A 187 11.56 14.95 11.61
N ILE A 188 12.10 13.85 11.09
CA ILE A 188 11.45 12.53 11.13
C ILE A 188 12.05 11.74 12.29
N ASN A 189 11.20 11.25 13.20
CA ASN A 189 11.61 10.51 14.41
C ASN A 189 10.43 9.64 14.90
N ASP A 190 9.87 8.83 13.99
CA ASP A 190 8.61 8.11 14.19
C ASP A 190 8.73 6.65 13.72
N ILE A 191 7.71 5.84 14.03
CA ILE A 191 7.50 4.55 13.38
C ILE A 191 6.60 4.78 12.16
N LEU A 192 7.15 4.56 10.97
CA LEU A 192 6.48 4.74 9.68
C LEU A 192 6.15 3.39 9.03
N SER A 193 5.15 3.36 8.15
CA SER A 193 4.83 2.20 7.31
C SER A 193 5.58 2.29 5.99
N MET A 194 6.57 1.41 5.77
CA MET A 194 7.36 1.41 4.53
C MET A 194 6.70 0.58 3.42
N PRO A 195 7.00 0.83 2.13
CA PRO A 195 6.45 0.04 1.02
C PRO A 195 6.96 -1.41 1.05
N ASP A 196 8.24 -1.59 1.35
CA ASP A 196 8.94 -2.87 1.54
C ASP A 196 9.82 -2.76 2.81
N LYS A 197 10.22 -3.87 3.43
CA LYS A 197 11.07 -3.82 4.63
C LYS A 197 12.57 -3.72 4.32
N TRP A 198 13.01 -4.33 3.22
CA TRP A 198 14.40 -4.60 2.88
C TRP A 198 14.89 -3.73 1.72
N GLU A 199 14.09 -3.66 0.66
CA GLU A 199 14.43 -3.00 -0.61
C GLU A 199 14.05 -1.51 -0.57
N TYR A 200 12.92 -1.19 0.08
CA TYR A 200 12.43 0.18 0.28
C TYR A 200 12.29 0.58 1.76
N PRO A 201 13.37 0.60 2.58
CA PRO A 201 13.33 0.92 4.01
C PRO A 201 13.17 2.43 4.31
N TRP A 202 12.45 3.14 3.46
CA TRP A 202 12.22 4.58 3.46
C TRP A 202 10.77 4.84 3.05
N PHE A 203 10.22 6.02 3.36
CA PHE A 203 8.80 6.30 3.15
C PHE A 203 8.53 7.01 1.80
N ALA A 204 7.44 6.65 1.15
CA ALA A 204 6.77 7.48 0.15
C ALA A 204 5.39 7.91 0.66
N THR A 205 5.01 9.17 0.43
CA THR A 205 3.76 9.71 0.96
C THR A 205 2.51 9.17 0.25
N TRP A 206 2.57 8.81 -1.03
CA TRP A 206 1.41 8.23 -1.73
C TRP A 206 1.22 6.74 -1.43
N ASP A 207 2.29 5.94 -1.36
CA ASP A 207 2.31 4.59 -0.80
C ASP A 207 1.62 4.55 0.57
N THR A 208 2.01 5.48 1.47
CA THR A 208 1.43 5.63 2.81
C THR A 208 -0.10 5.76 2.79
N ALA A 209 -0.67 6.41 1.77
CA ALA A 209 -2.12 6.51 1.62
C ALA A 209 -2.78 5.14 1.36
N PHE A 210 -2.16 4.30 0.52
CA PHE A 210 -2.61 2.93 0.27
C PHE A 210 -2.34 2.00 1.47
N HIS A 211 -1.19 2.13 2.15
CA HIS A 211 -0.84 1.36 3.35
C HIS A 211 -1.92 1.45 4.43
N CYS A 212 -2.51 2.64 4.57
CA CYS A 212 -3.50 2.92 5.60
C CYS A 212 -4.81 2.14 5.43
N ILE A 213 -5.11 1.60 4.24
CA ILE A 213 -6.35 0.85 4.00
C ILE A 213 -6.30 -0.55 4.66
N PRO A 214 -5.33 -1.45 4.39
CA PRO A 214 -5.21 -2.70 5.13
C PRO A 214 -4.81 -2.47 6.60
N LEU A 215 -3.97 -1.46 6.91
CA LEU A 215 -3.66 -1.11 8.30
C LEU A 215 -4.91 -0.75 9.11
N ALA A 216 -5.88 -0.04 8.54
CA ALA A 216 -7.14 0.29 9.22
C ALA A 216 -8.08 -0.91 9.43
N MET A 217 -7.73 -2.11 8.95
CA MET A 217 -8.43 -3.37 9.28
C MET A 217 -7.98 -3.96 10.63
N VAL A 218 -6.77 -3.61 11.10
CA VAL A 218 -6.15 -4.18 12.30
C VAL A 218 -5.75 -3.14 13.35
N ASP A 219 -5.30 -1.97 12.91
CA ASP A 219 -4.75 -0.88 13.72
C ASP A 219 -5.14 0.49 13.11
N PRO A 220 -6.43 0.89 13.21
CA PRO A 220 -6.89 2.20 12.72
C PRO A 220 -6.24 3.37 13.46
N THR A 221 -5.69 3.16 14.66
CA THR A 221 -4.94 4.19 15.40
C THR A 221 -3.62 4.51 14.69
N PHE A 222 -2.86 3.49 14.29
CA PHE A 222 -1.64 3.69 13.52
C PHE A 222 -1.92 4.19 12.11
N ALA A 223 -2.93 3.67 11.40
CA ALA A 223 -3.31 4.16 10.08
C ALA A 223 -3.64 5.67 10.10
N LYS A 224 -4.43 6.13 11.08
CA LYS A 224 -4.69 7.58 11.28
C LYS A 224 -3.40 8.34 11.63
N ARG A 225 -2.50 7.78 12.44
CA ARG A 225 -1.20 8.41 12.75
C ARG A 225 -0.32 8.59 11.51
N GLN A 226 -0.26 7.62 10.60
CA GLN A 226 0.55 7.74 9.38
C GLN A 226 0.09 8.93 8.51
N LEU A 227 -1.23 9.07 8.32
CA LEU A 227 -1.81 10.19 7.56
C LEU A 227 -1.66 11.53 8.30
N ASP A 228 -1.74 11.53 9.63
CA ASP A 228 -1.49 12.69 10.48
C ASP A 228 -0.04 13.19 10.37
N LEU A 229 0.94 12.28 10.50
CA LEU A 229 2.38 12.60 10.53
C LEU A 229 2.84 13.40 9.32
N MET A 230 2.53 12.96 8.10
CA MET A 230 2.95 13.64 6.86
C MET A 230 2.44 15.09 6.76
N THR A 231 1.40 15.45 7.54
CA THR A 231 0.78 16.78 7.54
C THR A 231 1.23 17.71 8.67
N ARG A 232 2.18 17.28 9.51
CA ARG A 232 2.70 18.07 10.64
C ARG A 232 3.67 19.16 10.19
N GLU A 233 3.84 20.17 11.04
CA GLU A 233 4.66 21.37 10.83
C GLU A 233 6.16 21.07 10.60
N TRP A 234 6.60 19.86 10.97
CA TRP A 234 7.96 19.36 10.83
C TRP A 234 8.10 18.20 9.84
N TYR A 235 7.03 17.91 9.09
CA TYR A 235 6.99 16.99 7.93
C TYR A 235 6.59 17.76 6.65
N MET A 236 5.44 18.44 6.69
CA MET A 236 4.93 19.31 5.63
C MET A 236 5.76 20.60 5.55
N LYS A 237 6.13 20.99 4.34
CA LYS A 237 6.84 22.25 4.06
C LYS A 237 5.94 23.46 4.37
N PRO A 238 6.47 24.59 4.87
CA PRO A 238 5.66 25.76 5.24
C PRO A 238 4.81 26.40 4.13
N ASP A 239 5.02 26.08 2.85
CA ASP A 239 4.16 26.49 1.72
C ASP A 239 3.12 25.45 1.31
N GLY A 240 2.99 24.34 2.04
CA GLY A 240 1.96 23.30 1.87
C GLY A 240 2.43 22.00 1.19
N ALA A 241 3.68 21.91 0.72
CA ALA A 241 4.18 20.69 0.09
C ALA A 241 4.27 19.52 1.09
N LEU A 242 3.79 18.34 0.71
CA LEU A 242 4.07 17.09 1.42
C LEU A 242 5.42 16.52 0.94
N PRO A 243 6.26 15.93 1.80
CA PRO A 243 7.52 15.35 1.39
C PRO A 243 7.28 14.09 0.54
N ALA A 244 7.74 14.06 -0.71
CA ALA A 244 7.43 12.96 -1.62
C ALA A 244 8.08 11.61 -1.20
N TYR A 245 9.42 11.56 -1.17
CA TYR A 245 10.24 10.41 -0.76
C TYR A 245 11.69 10.84 -0.47
N GLU A 246 12.52 9.97 0.13
CA GLU A 246 13.83 10.35 0.71
C GLU A 246 14.78 11.07 -0.26
N TRP A 247 14.91 10.63 -1.51
CA TRP A 247 15.89 11.23 -2.43
C TRP A 247 15.48 12.60 -2.98
N ASN A 248 14.19 12.91 -3.03
CA ASN A 248 13.68 14.21 -3.44
C ASN A 248 12.35 14.51 -2.72
N PHE A 249 12.39 15.16 -1.56
CA PHE A 249 11.15 15.55 -0.87
C PHE A 249 10.33 16.58 -1.66
N SER A 250 10.97 17.33 -2.58
CA SER A 250 10.32 18.33 -3.44
C SER A 250 9.58 17.75 -4.66
N ASP A 251 9.56 16.42 -4.83
CA ASP A 251 8.89 15.79 -5.97
C ASP A 251 7.36 15.81 -5.87
N VAL A 252 6.69 15.30 -6.91
CA VAL A 252 5.24 15.37 -7.06
C VAL A 252 4.62 13.97 -7.10
N ASN A 253 4.02 13.55 -5.99
CA ASN A 253 3.25 12.29 -5.92
C ASN A 253 1.74 12.55 -6.13
N PRO A 254 0.93 11.54 -6.51
CA PRO A 254 -0.53 11.66 -6.56
C PRO A 254 -1.14 12.15 -5.24
N PRO A 255 -2.13 13.07 -5.24
CA PRO A 255 -2.75 13.65 -4.06
C PRO A 255 -3.78 12.72 -3.36
N VAL A 256 -3.49 11.42 -3.29
CA VAL A 256 -4.36 10.38 -2.72
C VAL A 256 -4.55 10.46 -1.19
N HIS A 257 -3.81 11.35 -0.51
CA HIS A 257 -3.85 11.50 0.96
C HIS A 257 -5.25 11.86 1.49
N ALA A 258 -6.01 12.68 0.76
CA ALA A 258 -7.38 13.06 1.10
C ALA A 258 -8.35 11.86 1.00
N TRP A 259 -8.21 11.05 -0.05
CA TRP A 259 -8.97 9.82 -0.25
C TRP A 259 -8.73 8.84 0.91
N ALA A 260 -7.46 8.56 1.23
CA ALA A 260 -7.11 7.65 2.32
C ALA A 260 -7.62 8.14 3.68
N THR A 261 -7.52 9.45 3.96
CA THR A 261 -8.07 10.07 5.18
C THR A 261 -9.57 9.81 5.32
N LEU A 262 -10.34 10.04 4.26
CA LEU A 262 -11.78 9.79 4.26
C LEU A 262 -12.13 8.29 4.28
N ARG A 263 -11.30 7.45 3.65
CA ARG A 263 -11.49 6.00 3.58
C ARG A 263 -11.24 5.35 4.93
N VAL A 264 -10.13 5.66 5.60
CA VAL A 264 -9.81 5.21 6.97
C VAL A 264 -10.90 5.63 7.95
N PHE A 265 -11.37 6.88 7.90
CA PHE A 265 -12.47 7.36 8.74
C PHE A 265 -13.77 6.56 8.52
N LYS A 266 -14.17 6.33 7.26
CA LYS A 266 -15.35 5.51 6.92
C LYS A 266 -15.17 4.02 7.24
N GLN A 267 -13.93 3.52 7.20
CA GLN A 267 -13.59 2.13 7.48
C GLN A 267 -13.57 1.84 8.99
N GLU A 268 -13.07 2.76 9.82
CA GLU A 268 -13.19 2.64 11.29
C GLU A 268 -14.66 2.59 11.71
N ARG A 269 -15.51 3.44 11.09
CA ARG A 269 -16.97 3.43 11.25
C ARG A 269 -17.59 2.09 10.84
N LYS A 270 -17.14 1.49 9.72
CA LYS A 270 -17.62 0.18 9.22
C LYS A 270 -17.23 -0.99 10.12
N ILE A 271 -15.94 -1.10 10.49
CA ILE A 271 -15.37 -2.29 11.14
C ILE A 271 -15.56 -2.25 12.67
N TYR A 272 -15.36 -1.08 13.28
CA TYR A 272 -15.31 -0.92 14.74
C TYR A 272 -16.52 -0.14 15.31
N GLY A 273 -17.42 0.35 14.47
CA GLY A 273 -18.63 1.06 14.89
C GLY A 273 -18.39 2.42 15.57
N ARG A 274 -17.20 3.01 15.35
CA ARG A 274 -16.76 4.29 15.93
C ARG A 274 -16.07 5.15 14.87
N GLU A 275 -15.93 6.44 15.13
CA GLU A 275 -15.31 7.38 14.20
C GLU A 275 -14.53 8.47 14.94
N ASP A 276 -13.68 9.20 14.19
CA ASP A 276 -12.73 10.17 14.74
C ASP A 276 -12.79 11.48 13.94
N LEU A 277 -13.76 12.32 14.31
CA LEU A 277 -13.96 13.63 13.68
C LEU A 277 -12.76 14.55 13.87
N ASN A 278 -12.09 14.49 15.03
CA ASN A 278 -10.91 15.30 15.32
C ASN A 278 -9.73 14.96 14.40
N PHE A 279 -9.54 13.68 14.04
CA PHE A 279 -8.60 13.26 13.00
C PHE A 279 -8.99 13.84 11.63
N LEU A 280 -10.24 13.63 11.21
CA LEU A 280 -10.74 14.04 9.90
C LEU A 280 -10.60 15.56 9.70
N GLU A 281 -11.02 16.34 10.69
CA GLU A 281 -10.95 17.81 10.72
C GLU A 281 -9.51 18.32 10.70
N ARG A 282 -8.63 17.76 11.53
CA ARG A 282 -7.22 18.18 11.62
C ARG A 282 -6.46 17.93 10.33
N VAL A 283 -6.63 16.75 9.72
CA VAL A 283 -5.97 16.44 8.44
C VAL A 283 -6.57 17.26 7.30
N PHE A 284 -7.90 17.48 7.28
CA PHE A 284 -8.54 18.39 6.32
C PHE A 284 -7.96 19.82 6.38
N GLN A 285 -7.77 20.37 7.57
CA GLN A 285 -7.20 21.72 7.74
C GLN A 285 -5.77 21.84 7.20
N LYS A 286 -4.97 20.77 7.28
CA LYS A 286 -3.64 20.73 6.66
C LYS A 286 -3.70 20.51 5.15
N LEU A 287 -4.61 19.68 4.67
CA LEU A 287 -4.81 19.44 3.24
C LEU A 287 -5.36 20.68 2.50
N LEU A 288 -5.96 21.66 3.18
CA LEU A 288 -6.22 22.98 2.61
C LEU A 288 -4.93 23.70 2.18
N LEU A 289 -3.86 23.59 2.96
CA LEU A 289 -2.55 24.16 2.62
C LEU A 289 -1.93 23.43 1.43
N ASN A 290 -1.99 22.09 1.43
CA ASN A 290 -1.49 21.29 0.30
C ASN A 290 -2.28 21.52 -1.00
N PHE A 291 -3.61 21.60 -0.93
CA PHE A 291 -4.44 21.94 -2.09
C PHE A 291 -4.12 23.33 -2.65
N THR A 292 -3.87 24.31 -1.76
CA THR A 292 -3.45 25.66 -2.16
C THR A 292 -2.04 25.68 -2.75
N TRP A 293 -1.12 24.85 -2.23
CA TRP A 293 0.21 24.63 -2.83
C TRP A 293 0.10 24.10 -4.25
N TRP A 294 -0.71 23.07 -4.48
CA TRP A 294 -0.94 22.48 -5.80
C TRP A 294 -1.44 23.53 -6.80
N VAL A 295 -2.52 24.25 -6.47
CA VAL A 295 -3.06 25.34 -7.33
C VAL A 295 -1.96 26.37 -7.66
N ASN A 296 -1.19 26.82 -6.67
CA ASN A 296 -0.18 27.86 -6.88
C ASN A 296 1.16 27.40 -7.50
N ARG A 297 1.38 26.08 -7.68
CA ARG A 297 2.69 25.52 -8.11
C ARG A 297 2.62 24.54 -9.28
N LYS A 298 1.44 24.02 -9.59
CA LYS A 298 1.23 23.00 -10.63
C LYS A 298 0.24 23.43 -11.71
N ASP A 299 -0.54 24.48 -11.46
CA ASP A 299 -1.17 25.31 -12.49
C ASP A 299 -0.40 26.65 -12.56
N ALA A 300 0.74 26.64 -13.26
CA ALA A 300 1.67 27.77 -13.30
C ALA A 300 1.17 28.98 -14.13
N GLU A 301 0.06 28.81 -14.87
CA GLU A 301 -0.54 29.85 -15.71
C GLU A 301 -1.90 30.35 -15.17
N GLY A 302 -2.50 29.67 -14.17
CA GLY A 302 -3.85 29.98 -13.68
C GLY A 302 -4.97 29.43 -14.57
N ASN A 303 -4.65 28.46 -15.43
CA ASN A 303 -5.51 27.89 -16.46
C ASN A 303 -6.28 26.63 -15.98
N ASN A 304 -6.11 26.21 -14.72
CA ASN A 304 -6.62 24.98 -14.11
C ASN A 304 -6.18 23.67 -14.79
N VAL A 305 -5.13 23.72 -15.63
CA VAL A 305 -4.45 22.55 -16.21
C VAL A 305 -3.21 22.27 -15.38
N PHE A 306 -3.04 21.02 -14.93
CA PHE A 306 -2.00 20.68 -13.94
C PHE A 306 -0.87 19.87 -14.55
N GLU A 307 0.35 20.42 -14.49
CA GLU A 307 1.51 19.96 -15.26
C GLU A 307 2.79 19.73 -14.42
N GLY A 308 3.54 18.69 -14.80
CA GLY A 308 4.94 18.47 -14.48
C GLY A 308 5.22 17.71 -13.18
N GLY A 309 6.11 16.72 -13.25
CA GLY A 309 6.59 15.92 -12.13
C GLY A 309 6.31 14.43 -12.27
N PHE A 310 6.78 13.67 -11.27
CA PHE A 310 6.78 12.21 -11.26
C PHE A 310 5.38 11.57 -11.38
N LEU A 311 4.40 12.08 -10.62
CA LEU A 311 3.02 11.60 -10.51
C LEU A 311 2.87 10.08 -10.26
N GLY A 312 3.93 9.41 -9.76
CA GLY A 312 3.92 7.98 -9.46
C GLY A 312 3.92 7.07 -10.69
N LEU A 313 4.21 7.57 -11.89
CA LEU A 313 4.12 6.82 -13.15
C LEU A 313 5.41 6.98 -13.99
N ASP A 314 6.50 6.37 -13.51
CA ASP A 314 7.89 6.53 -13.96
C ASP A 314 8.08 6.64 -15.48
N ASN A 315 7.81 5.56 -16.21
CA ASN A 315 8.16 5.41 -17.63
C ASN A 315 6.92 5.37 -18.55
N ILE A 316 5.75 5.80 -18.07
CA ILE A 316 4.45 5.62 -18.76
C ILE A 316 4.38 6.33 -20.13
N GLY A 317 5.03 7.49 -20.25
CA GLY A 317 5.00 8.34 -21.44
C GLY A 317 6.23 8.18 -22.35
N ALA A 318 6.23 8.93 -23.45
CA ALA A 318 7.37 9.01 -24.37
C ALA A 318 8.56 9.82 -23.81
N PHE A 319 8.33 10.72 -22.84
CA PHE A 319 9.32 11.65 -22.29
C PHE A 319 9.36 11.59 -20.76
N ASN A 320 10.49 11.99 -20.15
CA ASN A 320 10.55 12.18 -18.71
C ASN A 320 9.68 13.37 -18.27
N ARG A 321 8.58 13.07 -17.57
CA ARG A 321 7.57 14.04 -17.08
C ARG A 321 8.10 15.03 -16.03
N SER A 322 9.29 14.81 -15.49
CA SER A 322 9.99 15.70 -14.55
C SER A 322 11.05 16.61 -15.20
N GLU A 323 11.29 16.48 -16.50
CA GLU A 323 12.26 17.28 -17.26
C GLU A 323 11.56 18.22 -18.27
N PRO A 324 12.18 19.34 -18.68
CA PRO A 324 11.67 20.16 -19.78
C PRO A 324 11.67 19.36 -21.09
N LEU A 325 10.60 19.49 -21.90
CA LEU A 325 10.59 18.88 -23.23
C LEU A 325 11.62 19.55 -24.16
N PRO A 326 12.09 18.82 -25.19
CA PRO A 326 12.82 19.42 -26.32
C PRO A 326 12.02 20.54 -26.99
N SER A 327 12.71 21.37 -27.78
CA SER A 327 12.23 22.64 -28.35
C SER A 327 11.53 23.64 -27.39
N GLY A 328 11.49 23.40 -26.07
CA GLY A 328 10.76 24.23 -25.11
C GLY A 328 9.24 24.02 -25.08
N ALA A 329 8.75 22.90 -25.61
CA ALA A 329 7.32 22.55 -25.59
C ALA A 329 6.79 22.27 -24.17
N LYS A 330 5.47 22.26 -24.00
CA LYS A 330 4.80 21.91 -22.72
C LYS A 330 4.03 20.59 -22.82
N LEU A 331 3.94 19.86 -21.71
CA LEU A 331 3.18 18.62 -21.61
C LEU A 331 1.89 18.86 -20.81
N ARG A 332 0.75 18.88 -21.50
CA ARG A 332 -0.58 18.89 -20.87
C ARG A 332 -0.92 17.48 -20.43
N GLN A 333 -0.98 17.26 -19.11
CA GLN A 333 -1.17 15.95 -18.52
C GLN A 333 -2.64 15.68 -18.17
N ALA A 334 -3.20 14.61 -18.75
CA ALA A 334 -4.59 14.22 -18.50
C ALA A 334 -4.76 13.64 -17.09
N ASP A 335 -3.80 12.85 -16.63
CA ASP A 335 -3.75 12.33 -15.27
C ASP A 335 -3.42 13.42 -14.24
N GLY A 336 -2.45 14.31 -14.52
CA GLY A 336 -2.14 15.45 -13.65
C GLY A 336 -3.35 16.34 -13.34
N THR A 337 -4.12 16.67 -14.38
CA THR A 337 -5.37 17.44 -14.27
C THR A 337 -6.46 16.65 -13.53
N ALA A 338 -6.64 15.36 -13.88
CA ALA A 338 -7.61 14.49 -13.21
C ALA A 338 -7.30 14.21 -11.72
N TRP A 339 -6.02 14.14 -11.34
CA TRP A 339 -5.61 14.01 -9.94
C TRP A 339 -6.04 15.21 -9.08
N MET A 340 -6.04 16.42 -9.65
CA MET A 340 -6.52 17.61 -8.94
C MET A 340 -8.05 17.70 -8.89
N ALA A 341 -8.76 17.26 -9.94
CA ALA A 341 -10.20 17.06 -9.88
C ALA A 341 -10.58 16.03 -8.81
N PHE A 342 -9.82 14.93 -8.70
CA PHE A 342 -9.99 13.92 -7.65
C PHE A 342 -9.76 14.52 -6.26
N PHE A 343 -8.66 15.25 -6.04
CA PHE A 343 -8.36 15.90 -4.76
C PHE A 343 -9.47 16.90 -4.37
N ALA A 344 -9.96 17.72 -5.30
CA ALA A 344 -11.09 18.61 -5.08
C ALA A 344 -12.35 17.84 -4.64
N LEU A 345 -12.71 16.74 -5.30
CA LEU A 345 -13.86 15.92 -4.92
C LEU A 345 -13.68 15.16 -3.59
N GLN A 346 -12.45 14.75 -3.23
CA GLN A 346 -12.19 14.20 -1.89
C GLN A 346 -12.34 15.26 -0.80
N MET A 347 -11.82 16.47 -1.02
CA MET A 347 -11.94 17.57 -0.06
C MET A 347 -13.39 18.06 0.08
N LEU A 348 -14.15 18.12 -1.02
CA LEU A 348 -15.61 18.31 -1.01
C LEU A 348 -16.30 17.22 -0.18
N SER A 349 -15.91 15.95 -0.37
CA SER A 349 -16.47 14.81 0.36
C SER A 349 -16.16 14.83 1.86
N ILE A 350 -15.00 15.35 2.26
CA ILE A 350 -14.64 15.55 3.68
C ILE A 350 -15.42 16.73 4.26
N ALA A 351 -15.50 17.86 3.55
CA ALA A 351 -16.26 19.03 3.99
C ALA A 351 -17.76 18.69 4.21
N LEU A 352 -18.36 17.92 3.30
CA LEU A 352 -19.75 17.43 3.42
C LEU A 352 -19.95 16.30 4.45
N GLU A 353 -18.87 15.71 4.99
CA GLU A 353 -18.91 14.83 6.16
C GLU A 353 -18.83 15.63 7.46
N LEU A 354 -17.90 16.61 7.54
CA LEU A 354 -17.73 17.51 8.69
C LEU A 354 -18.93 18.46 8.88
N SER A 355 -19.57 18.90 7.79
CA SER A 355 -20.74 19.79 7.83
C SER A 355 -21.96 19.20 8.54
N LYS A 356 -22.02 17.86 8.66
CA LYS A 356 -23.02 17.14 9.46
C LYS A 356 -22.92 17.47 10.96
N HIS A 357 -21.80 18.05 11.40
CA HIS A 357 -21.48 18.39 12.78
C HIS A 357 -21.22 19.90 12.97
N ASN A 358 -20.72 20.61 11.95
CA ASN A 358 -20.50 22.05 11.97
C ASN A 358 -20.75 22.68 10.57
N SER A 359 -21.86 23.41 10.41
CA SER A 359 -22.29 23.96 9.12
C SER A 359 -21.34 24.98 8.47
N VAL A 360 -20.33 25.50 9.18
CA VAL A 360 -19.25 26.31 8.57
C VAL A 360 -18.55 25.55 7.44
N TYR A 361 -18.50 24.22 7.49
CA TYR A 361 -17.93 23.41 6.41
C TYR A 361 -18.75 23.41 5.10
N GLU A 362 -19.99 23.93 5.11
CA GLU A 362 -20.75 24.16 3.87
C GLU A 362 -20.13 25.25 2.98
N ASP A 363 -19.41 26.22 3.57
CA ASP A 363 -18.81 27.34 2.85
C ASP A 363 -17.57 26.89 2.07
N ILE A 364 -16.68 26.15 2.72
CA ILE A 364 -15.49 25.59 2.07
C ILE A 364 -15.84 24.45 1.10
N ALA A 365 -16.95 23.73 1.31
CA ALA A 365 -17.47 22.76 0.34
C ALA A 365 -17.77 23.42 -1.02
N SER A 366 -18.32 24.64 -1.05
CA SER A 366 -18.61 25.33 -2.32
C SER A 366 -17.33 25.66 -3.10
N LYS A 367 -16.23 26.09 -2.44
CA LYS A 367 -14.92 26.27 -3.11
C LYS A 367 -14.47 25.01 -3.85
N PHE A 368 -14.60 23.83 -3.23
CA PHE A 368 -14.16 22.58 -3.83
C PHE A 368 -15.07 22.09 -4.97
N PHE A 369 -16.37 22.33 -4.87
CA PHE A 369 -17.28 22.15 -5.99
C PHE A 369 -16.89 23.06 -7.17
N GLU A 370 -16.74 24.36 -6.93
CA GLU A 370 -16.41 25.35 -7.96
C GLU A 370 -15.06 25.04 -8.63
N HIS A 371 -14.03 24.71 -7.86
CA HIS A 371 -12.73 24.29 -8.42
C HIS A 371 -12.82 22.98 -9.23
N PHE A 372 -13.58 21.98 -8.79
CA PHE A 372 -13.78 20.77 -9.60
C PHE A 372 -14.37 21.12 -10.98
N ILE A 373 -15.35 22.03 -11.04
CA ILE A 373 -15.97 22.45 -12.30
C ILE A 373 -14.97 23.21 -13.20
N HIS A 374 -14.12 24.08 -12.65
CA HIS A 374 -13.09 24.77 -13.44
C HIS A 374 -11.99 23.82 -13.96
N ILE A 375 -11.60 22.82 -13.18
CA ILE A 375 -10.63 21.79 -13.62
C ILE A 375 -11.21 20.91 -14.73
N ALA A 376 -12.50 20.56 -14.62
CA ALA A 376 -13.19 19.80 -15.66
C ALA A 376 -13.29 20.58 -16.98
N ASP A 377 -13.63 21.87 -16.92
CA ASP A 377 -13.70 22.75 -18.10
C ASP A 377 -12.33 22.83 -18.80
N ALA A 378 -11.26 23.01 -18.02
CA ALA A 378 -9.88 23.13 -18.48
C ALA A 378 -9.32 21.87 -19.19
N MET A 379 -9.98 20.72 -19.11
CA MET A 379 -9.64 19.56 -19.96
C MET A 379 -9.93 19.83 -21.45
N THR A 380 -10.71 20.86 -21.77
CA THR A 380 -10.93 21.39 -23.12
C THR A 380 -10.46 22.86 -23.16
N TYR A 381 -9.59 23.19 -24.09
CA TYR A 381 -8.85 24.46 -24.12
C TYR A 381 -8.85 25.08 -25.52
N PRO A 382 -8.84 26.43 -25.63
CA PRO A 382 -8.93 27.11 -26.91
C PRO A 382 -7.70 26.84 -27.79
N ALA A 383 -7.95 26.59 -29.06
CA ALA A 383 -6.96 26.41 -30.10
C ALA A 383 -6.76 27.71 -30.92
N SER A 384 -6.09 27.59 -32.06
CA SER A 384 -6.14 28.63 -33.10
C SER A 384 -7.44 28.54 -33.90
N ASN A 385 -7.88 29.65 -34.50
CA ASN A 385 -9.03 29.72 -35.42
C ASN A 385 -10.37 29.23 -34.82
N ASP A 386 -10.67 29.63 -33.58
CA ASP A 386 -11.92 29.32 -32.84
C ASP A 386 -12.24 27.81 -32.68
N GLN A 387 -11.25 26.94 -32.86
CA GLN A 387 -11.38 25.50 -32.55
C GLN A 387 -11.14 25.25 -31.05
N GLU A 388 -11.74 24.18 -30.52
CA GLU A 388 -11.47 23.66 -29.17
C GLU A 388 -10.58 22.42 -29.29
N LEU A 389 -9.43 22.44 -28.61
CA LEU A 389 -8.60 21.25 -28.39
C LEU A 389 -9.00 20.61 -27.05
N SER A 390 -8.84 19.30 -26.91
CA SER A 390 -9.17 18.61 -25.66
C SER A 390 -8.08 17.58 -25.32
N LEU A 391 -8.07 17.13 -24.07
CA LEU A 391 -7.37 15.92 -23.66
C LEU A 391 -8.21 14.66 -23.92
N TRP A 392 -9.47 14.81 -24.31
CA TRP A 392 -10.31 13.74 -24.86
C TRP A 392 -10.15 13.63 -26.37
N SER A 393 -10.00 12.42 -26.90
CA SER A 393 -10.16 12.12 -28.32
C SER A 393 -11.58 11.65 -28.59
N GLU A 394 -12.36 12.41 -29.37
CA GLU A 394 -13.70 11.96 -29.81
C GLU A 394 -13.62 10.85 -30.87
N GLU A 395 -12.48 10.69 -31.55
CA GLU A 395 -12.23 9.61 -32.52
C GLU A 395 -12.01 8.27 -31.80
N ASP A 396 -10.95 8.15 -30.98
CA ASP A 396 -10.69 6.94 -30.20
C ASP A 396 -11.74 6.71 -29.11
N GLY A 397 -12.27 7.77 -28.50
CA GLY A 397 -13.07 7.67 -27.27
C GLY A 397 -12.19 7.33 -26.07
N PHE A 398 -11.14 8.11 -25.84
CA PHE A 398 -10.19 7.93 -24.73
C PHE A 398 -9.54 9.26 -24.33
N TYR A 399 -8.96 9.33 -23.14
CA TYR A 399 -8.18 10.49 -22.68
C TYR A 399 -6.67 10.28 -22.92
N TYR A 400 -5.99 11.32 -23.39
CA TYR A 400 -4.56 11.32 -23.72
C TYR A 400 -3.85 12.58 -23.21
N ASP A 401 -2.56 12.44 -22.90
CA ASP A 401 -1.67 13.61 -22.76
C ASP A 401 -1.52 14.32 -24.12
N ALA A 402 -1.20 15.62 -24.10
CA ALA A 402 -0.91 16.39 -25.31
C ALA A 402 0.34 17.24 -25.16
N ILE A 403 1.15 17.32 -26.23
CA ILE A 403 2.29 18.24 -26.31
C ILE A 403 1.80 19.55 -26.92
N GLN A 404 2.01 20.66 -26.22
CA GLN A 404 1.75 22.00 -26.74
C GLN A 404 3.04 22.63 -27.26
N TRP A 405 3.09 22.85 -28.57
CA TRP A 405 4.22 23.45 -29.30
C TRP A 405 4.16 24.98 -29.33
N GLY A 406 2.99 25.56 -29.04
CA GLY A 406 2.78 27.00 -28.99
C GLY A 406 1.32 27.36 -28.72
N TYR A 407 0.99 28.64 -28.76
CA TYR A 407 -0.41 29.07 -28.68
C TYR A 407 -1.23 28.49 -29.84
N GLY A 408 -2.33 27.81 -29.52
CA GLY A 408 -3.24 27.24 -30.52
C GLY A 408 -2.69 26.08 -31.35
N ASN A 409 -1.55 25.49 -30.97
CA ASN A 409 -0.94 24.31 -31.60
C ASN A 409 -0.54 23.27 -30.53
N ALA A 410 -1.28 22.15 -30.49
CA ALA A 410 -0.95 20.99 -29.66
C ALA A 410 -1.24 19.69 -30.40
N THR A 411 -0.55 18.62 -29.99
CA THR A 411 -0.66 17.27 -30.56
C THR A 411 -0.96 16.27 -29.45
N GLN A 412 -2.08 15.54 -29.54
CA GLN A 412 -2.37 14.43 -28.62
C GLN A 412 -1.35 13.29 -28.82
N MET A 413 -1.00 12.60 -27.75
CA MET A 413 -0.21 11.38 -27.77
C MET A 413 -1.14 10.17 -27.55
N PRO A 414 -1.62 9.47 -28.60
CA PRO A 414 -2.52 8.32 -28.49
C PRO A 414 -1.85 7.09 -27.88
N ILE A 415 -1.58 7.16 -26.57
CA ILE A 415 -0.99 6.12 -25.72
C ILE A 415 -2.11 5.58 -24.83
N ARG A 416 -2.78 4.52 -25.27
CA ARG A 416 -3.88 3.83 -24.57
C ARG A 416 -3.33 3.20 -23.29
N SER A 417 -3.46 3.92 -22.20
CA SER A 417 -2.77 3.67 -20.94
C SER A 417 -3.61 4.07 -19.73
N ILE A 418 -3.13 3.73 -18.54
CA ILE A 418 -3.78 4.07 -17.27
C ILE A 418 -4.00 5.59 -17.09
N VAL A 419 -3.21 6.43 -17.78
CA VAL A 419 -3.39 7.89 -17.87
C VAL A 419 -4.80 8.25 -18.32
N GLY A 420 -5.35 7.53 -19.30
CA GLY A 420 -6.70 7.78 -19.82
C GLY A 420 -7.85 7.24 -18.94
N ILE A 421 -7.52 6.41 -17.94
CA ILE A 421 -8.45 5.88 -16.95
C ILE A 421 -8.49 6.74 -15.68
N ILE A 422 -7.39 7.41 -15.31
CA ILE A 422 -7.31 8.29 -14.13
C ILE A 422 -8.41 9.38 -14.08
N PRO A 423 -8.89 9.97 -15.20
CA PRO A 423 -10.10 10.82 -15.22
C PRO A 423 -11.35 10.21 -14.57
N LEU A 424 -11.51 8.88 -14.57
CA LEU A 424 -12.62 8.21 -13.88
C LEU A 424 -12.49 8.27 -12.35
N PHE A 425 -11.29 8.50 -11.80
CA PHE A 425 -11.07 8.53 -10.35
C PHE A 425 -11.76 9.73 -9.71
N ALA A 426 -11.78 10.86 -10.41
CA ALA A 426 -12.47 12.09 -10.06
C ALA A 426 -14.00 11.97 -10.19
N THR A 427 -14.60 11.13 -9.34
CA THR A 427 -16.05 10.86 -9.31
C THR A 427 -16.62 11.04 -7.89
N LEU A 428 -17.76 11.72 -7.77
CA LEU A 428 -18.53 11.87 -6.53
C LEU A 428 -20.04 11.85 -6.81
N VAL A 429 -20.77 11.08 -5.99
CA VAL A 429 -22.24 11.04 -6.01
C VAL A 429 -22.79 11.82 -4.83
N LEU A 430 -23.57 12.87 -5.11
CA LEU A 430 -24.28 13.65 -4.11
C LEU A 430 -25.70 13.11 -3.94
N GLU A 431 -26.02 12.58 -2.75
CA GLU A 431 -27.37 12.13 -2.41
C GLU A 431 -28.30 13.31 -2.06
N PRO A 432 -29.62 13.23 -2.38
CA PRO A 432 -30.57 14.29 -2.02
C PRO A 432 -30.60 14.57 -0.52
N HIS A 433 -30.35 13.55 0.31
CA HIS A 433 -30.32 13.70 1.76
C HIS A 433 -29.12 14.54 2.24
N VAL A 434 -28.01 14.55 1.49
CA VAL A 434 -26.84 15.41 1.75
C VAL A 434 -27.18 16.85 1.34
N LEU A 435 -27.73 17.05 0.14
CA LEU A 435 -28.17 18.38 -0.32
C LEU A 435 -29.28 18.98 0.55
N LYS A 436 -30.16 18.16 1.13
CA LYS A 436 -31.21 18.59 2.08
C LYS A 436 -30.65 18.97 3.45
N LYS A 437 -29.54 18.35 3.88
CA LYS A 437 -28.85 18.67 5.14
C LYS A 437 -27.88 19.85 5.03
N ASN A 438 -27.47 20.23 3.82
CA ASN A 438 -26.53 21.30 3.54
C ASN A 438 -27.18 22.38 2.65
N PRO A 439 -28.10 23.21 3.21
CA PRO A 439 -28.88 24.17 2.44
C PRO A 439 -28.05 25.35 1.89
N GLY A 440 -26.97 25.75 2.57
CA GLY A 440 -26.06 26.80 2.13
C GLY A 440 -25.21 26.33 0.95
N PHE A 441 -24.62 25.14 1.05
CA PHE A 441 -23.94 24.48 -0.06
C PHE A 441 -24.88 24.28 -1.25
N ARG A 442 -26.08 23.73 -1.02
CA ARG A 442 -27.09 23.51 -2.08
C ARG A 442 -27.45 24.82 -2.79
N LYS A 443 -27.64 25.92 -2.05
CA LYS A 443 -27.94 27.24 -2.64
C LYS A 443 -26.82 27.74 -3.53
N ARG A 444 -25.55 27.63 -3.10
CA ARG A 444 -24.38 28.05 -3.91
C ARG A 444 -24.18 27.16 -5.14
N MET A 445 -24.28 25.84 -4.97
CA MET A 445 -24.22 24.87 -6.08
C MET A 445 -25.30 25.16 -7.13
N GLN A 446 -26.54 25.42 -6.71
CA GLN A 446 -27.63 25.78 -7.61
C GLN A 446 -27.38 27.14 -8.30
N TRP A 447 -26.98 28.16 -7.55
CA TRP A 447 -26.65 29.48 -8.11
C TRP A 447 -25.53 29.39 -9.16
N PHE A 448 -24.46 28.65 -8.89
CA PHE A 448 -23.37 28.45 -9.85
C PHE A 448 -23.89 27.81 -11.14
N VAL A 449 -24.66 26.73 -11.04
CA VAL A 449 -25.22 26.02 -12.22
C VAL A 449 -26.21 26.91 -13.00
N GLU A 450 -26.95 27.77 -12.33
CA GLU A 450 -27.93 28.68 -12.95
C GLU A 450 -27.27 29.89 -13.64
N ASN A 451 -26.06 30.28 -13.26
CA ASN A 451 -25.35 31.45 -13.80
C ASN A 451 -24.19 31.07 -14.74
N GLN A 452 -23.39 30.05 -14.41
CA GLN A 452 -22.30 29.50 -15.22
C GLN A 452 -22.79 28.34 -16.11
N ARG A 453 -23.84 28.61 -16.91
CA ARG A 453 -24.61 27.54 -17.59
C ARG A 453 -23.80 26.72 -18.60
N GLU A 454 -22.92 27.34 -19.38
CA GLU A 454 -22.20 26.62 -20.44
C GLU A 454 -21.13 25.69 -19.84
N VAL A 455 -20.31 26.22 -18.93
CA VAL A 455 -19.39 25.44 -18.10
C VAL A 455 -20.13 24.30 -17.37
N SER A 456 -21.30 24.59 -16.79
CA SER A 456 -22.09 23.58 -16.04
C SER A 456 -22.79 22.54 -16.93
N LYS A 457 -23.05 22.82 -18.21
CA LYS A 457 -23.54 21.84 -19.20
C LYS A 457 -22.41 20.89 -19.62
N ARG A 458 -21.22 21.42 -19.87
CA ARG A 458 -20.04 20.67 -20.33
C ARG A 458 -19.52 19.71 -19.26
N ASN A 459 -19.51 20.15 -18.01
CA ASN A 459 -18.72 19.54 -16.94
C ASN A 459 -19.53 18.88 -15.81
N ILE A 460 -20.87 18.85 -15.92
CA ILE A 460 -21.71 18.11 -14.97
C ILE A 460 -22.67 17.19 -15.71
N ALA A 461 -22.28 15.92 -15.81
CA ALA A 461 -22.97 14.82 -16.48
C ALA A 461 -24.45 14.58 -16.07
N SER A 462 -24.98 15.32 -15.09
CA SER A 462 -26.20 14.97 -14.35
C SER A 462 -27.11 16.15 -13.91
N MET A 463 -26.75 17.43 -14.12
CA MET A 463 -27.65 18.51 -13.63
C MET A 463 -29.03 18.56 -14.31
N LYS A 464 -29.15 18.03 -15.54
CA LYS A 464 -30.43 17.83 -16.25
C LYS A 464 -31.06 16.47 -15.97
N SER A 465 -30.25 15.41 -15.93
CA SER A 465 -30.70 14.02 -15.80
C SER A 465 -30.38 13.53 -14.40
N ARG A 466 -31.40 13.26 -13.58
CA ARG A 466 -31.21 12.81 -12.20
C ARG A 466 -30.98 11.30 -12.12
N GLY A 467 -30.00 10.90 -11.31
CA GLY A 467 -29.65 9.50 -11.10
C GLY A 467 -30.63 8.78 -10.18
N ARG A 468 -30.34 7.50 -9.90
CA ARG A 468 -31.19 6.62 -9.09
C ARG A 468 -31.54 7.26 -7.73
N GLY A 469 -32.79 7.69 -7.58
CA GLY A 469 -33.27 8.37 -6.37
C GLY A 469 -32.79 9.83 -6.24
N ASP A 470 -32.93 10.63 -7.30
CA ASP A 470 -32.62 12.08 -7.36
C ASP A 470 -31.15 12.46 -7.10
N ARG A 471 -30.24 11.48 -7.20
CA ARG A 471 -28.79 11.67 -7.05
C ARG A 471 -28.23 12.59 -8.14
N VAL A 472 -27.15 13.30 -7.80
CA VAL A 472 -26.36 14.12 -8.74
C VAL A 472 -24.95 13.52 -8.86
N LEU A 473 -24.45 13.40 -10.09
CA LEU A 473 -23.08 12.96 -10.39
C LEU A 473 -22.17 14.17 -10.65
N LEU A 474 -21.01 14.20 -9.99
CA LEU A 474 -19.86 15.00 -10.36
C LEU A 474 -18.78 14.04 -10.88
N ALA A 475 -18.43 14.13 -12.15
CA ALA A 475 -17.43 13.28 -12.80
C ALA A 475 -16.85 13.98 -14.04
N LEU A 476 -15.59 13.68 -14.40
CA LEU A 476 -14.95 14.21 -15.62
C LEU A 476 -15.48 13.53 -16.90
N ALA A 477 -15.76 12.23 -16.80
CA ALA A 477 -16.48 11.48 -17.83
C ALA A 477 -17.99 11.49 -17.53
N ASP A 478 -18.79 11.74 -18.56
CA ASP A 478 -20.23 11.50 -18.53
C ASP A 478 -20.54 10.02 -18.82
N LYS A 479 -21.81 9.68 -19.11
CA LYS A 479 -22.22 8.31 -19.38
C LYS A 479 -21.52 7.73 -20.62
N ASP A 480 -21.40 8.52 -21.68
CA ASP A 480 -21.02 8.04 -22.99
C ASP A 480 -19.49 7.99 -23.10
N ARG A 481 -18.79 8.97 -22.51
CA ARG A 481 -17.33 8.88 -22.28
C ARG A 481 -16.96 7.73 -21.35
N LEU A 482 -17.73 7.48 -20.28
CA LEU A 482 -17.51 6.34 -19.39
C LEU A 482 -17.59 5.02 -20.16
N VAL A 483 -18.64 4.80 -20.96
CA VAL A 483 -18.77 3.58 -21.77
C VAL A 483 -17.58 3.41 -22.73
N ARG A 484 -17.20 4.45 -23.47
CA ARG A 484 -16.08 4.41 -24.43
C ARG A 484 -14.68 4.18 -23.81
N ILE A 485 -14.51 4.56 -22.54
CA ILE A 485 -13.30 4.19 -21.75
C ILE A 485 -13.38 2.73 -21.31
N LEU A 486 -14.55 2.27 -20.86
CA LEU A 486 -14.75 0.91 -20.36
C LEU A 486 -14.64 -0.15 -21.46
N GLU A 487 -15.06 0.15 -22.69
CA GLU A 487 -14.81 -0.68 -23.88
C GLU A 487 -13.33 -1.12 -23.98
N LYS A 488 -12.38 -0.22 -23.71
CA LYS A 488 -10.93 -0.51 -23.77
C LYS A 488 -10.37 -1.00 -22.44
N MET A 489 -10.90 -0.52 -21.32
CA MET A 489 -10.47 -0.93 -19.98
C MET A 489 -10.84 -2.39 -19.66
N LEU A 490 -11.92 -2.90 -20.26
CA LEU A 490 -12.48 -4.23 -20.02
C LEU A 490 -12.20 -5.23 -21.15
N ASP A 491 -11.45 -4.84 -22.18
CA ASP A 491 -11.01 -5.71 -23.29
C ASP A 491 -9.75 -6.51 -22.89
N GLU A 492 -9.79 -7.85 -23.09
CA GLU A 492 -8.71 -8.79 -22.74
C GLU A 492 -7.45 -8.68 -23.66
N ASP A 493 -7.61 -8.10 -24.86
CA ASP A 493 -6.53 -7.75 -25.80
C ASP A 493 -6.03 -6.30 -25.68
N GLU A 494 -6.77 -5.39 -25.02
CA GLU A 494 -6.27 -4.07 -24.58
C GLU A 494 -5.78 -4.08 -23.11
N LEU A 495 -6.58 -3.60 -22.15
CA LEU A 495 -6.13 -3.24 -20.80
C LEU A 495 -6.53 -4.25 -19.71
N LEU A 496 -7.48 -5.15 -19.96
CA LEU A 496 -7.89 -6.17 -18.99
C LEU A 496 -6.97 -7.39 -19.08
N SER A 497 -6.26 -7.69 -18.00
CA SER A 497 -5.55 -8.96 -17.85
C SER A 497 -6.43 -9.99 -17.13
N ASP A 498 -6.11 -11.27 -17.21
CA ASP A 498 -6.60 -12.31 -16.27
C ASP A 498 -6.29 -11.99 -14.80
N TYR A 499 -5.38 -11.04 -14.54
CA TYR A 499 -4.83 -10.73 -13.22
C TYR A 499 -5.13 -9.30 -12.72
N GLY A 500 -5.79 -8.44 -13.51
CA GLY A 500 -6.10 -7.06 -13.13
C GLY A 500 -6.07 -6.09 -14.32
N ILE A 501 -5.85 -4.80 -14.08
CA ILE A 501 -5.72 -3.78 -15.14
C ILE A 501 -4.25 -3.54 -15.47
N ARG A 502 -3.88 -3.67 -16.74
CA ARG A 502 -2.55 -3.33 -17.29
C ARG A 502 -2.33 -1.82 -17.24
N SER A 503 -1.09 -1.40 -16.96
CA SER A 503 -0.70 0.02 -16.94
C SER A 503 -0.63 0.68 -18.33
N LEU A 504 -0.32 -0.11 -19.36
CA LEU A 504 -0.37 0.25 -20.78
C LEU A 504 -1.17 -0.84 -21.53
N SER A 505 -1.87 -0.46 -22.58
CA SER A 505 -2.64 -1.40 -23.40
C SER A 505 -1.73 -2.36 -24.16
N LYS A 506 -2.12 -3.63 -24.18
CA LYS A 506 -1.48 -4.69 -24.97
C LYS A 506 -1.60 -4.44 -26.49
N TYR A 507 -2.52 -3.57 -26.94
CA TYR A 507 -2.54 -3.01 -28.30
C TYR A 507 -1.17 -2.44 -28.74
N HIS A 508 -0.44 -1.79 -27.83
CA HIS A 508 0.89 -1.20 -28.09
C HIS A 508 2.04 -2.21 -28.18
N LYS A 509 1.74 -3.51 -28.14
CA LYS A 509 2.70 -4.57 -28.47
C LYS A 509 2.98 -4.61 -29.97
N ASP A 510 1.91 -4.55 -30.75
CA ASP A 510 1.96 -4.63 -32.22
C ASP A 510 1.79 -3.23 -32.87
N HIS A 511 1.33 -2.23 -32.10
CA HIS A 511 1.16 -0.83 -32.50
C HIS A 511 1.85 0.16 -31.52
N PRO A 512 3.18 0.11 -31.33
CA PRO A 512 3.88 1.01 -30.42
C PRO A 512 3.69 2.48 -30.81
N TYR A 513 3.49 3.37 -29.84
CA TYR A 513 3.43 4.81 -30.13
C TYR A 513 4.83 5.38 -30.29
N SER A 514 5.08 6.14 -31.36
CA SER A 514 6.38 6.76 -31.64
C SER A 514 6.23 8.24 -32.01
N ILE A 515 7.15 9.08 -31.54
CA ILE A 515 7.23 10.50 -31.88
C ILE A 515 8.68 10.95 -32.05
N THR A 516 8.97 11.72 -33.10
CA THR A 516 10.29 12.30 -33.35
C THR A 516 10.30 13.79 -33.01
N VAL A 517 11.21 14.20 -32.12
CA VAL A 517 11.39 15.60 -31.68
C VAL A 517 12.88 15.92 -31.66
N ASP A 518 13.27 17.09 -32.19
CA ASP A 518 14.68 17.52 -32.31
C ASP A 518 15.63 16.44 -32.91
N GLY A 519 15.10 15.64 -33.83
CA GLY A 519 15.82 14.53 -34.50
C GLY A 519 15.89 13.21 -33.71
N GLN A 520 15.33 13.14 -32.50
CA GLN A 520 15.30 11.94 -31.67
C GLN A 520 13.91 11.30 -31.66
N THR A 521 13.82 10.02 -32.06
CA THR A 521 12.58 9.24 -31.96
C THR A 521 12.46 8.62 -30.59
N ASN A 522 11.35 8.93 -29.91
CA ASN A 522 10.96 8.37 -28.62
C ASN A 522 9.78 7.42 -28.82
N GLU A 523 9.85 6.22 -28.24
CA GLU A 523 8.88 5.14 -28.46
C GLU A 523 8.30 4.61 -27.14
N VAL A 524 7.02 4.20 -27.19
CA VAL A 524 6.25 3.59 -26.10
C VAL A 524 5.66 2.26 -26.56
N PRO A 525 6.46 1.17 -26.58
CA PRO A 525 5.99 -0.19 -26.80
C PRO A 525 5.46 -0.84 -25.50
N TYR A 526 4.67 -1.91 -25.65
CA TYR A 526 4.19 -2.73 -24.54
C TYR A 526 5.27 -3.67 -23.98
N TRP A 527 5.55 -3.53 -22.67
CA TRP A 527 6.42 -4.40 -21.89
C TRP A 527 5.61 -4.98 -20.71
N PRO A 528 5.14 -6.24 -20.77
CA PRO A 528 4.31 -6.80 -19.71
C PRO A 528 5.05 -7.07 -18.40
N GLY A 529 6.40 -7.04 -18.40
CA GLY A 529 7.23 -7.43 -17.26
C GLY A 529 8.14 -6.32 -16.76
N ASP A 530 9.43 -6.63 -16.64
CA ASP A 530 10.49 -5.72 -16.21
C ASP A 530 10.70 -4.56 -17.22
N SER A 531 11.30 -3.43 -16.79
CA SER A 531 11.55 -2.30 -17.70
C SER A 531 12.70 -2.58 -18.65
N HIS A 532 12.54 -2.21 -19.93
CA HIS A 532 13.64 -2.16 -20.91
C HIS A 532 14.23 -0.74 -21.05
N SER A 533 13.82 0.21 -20.20
CA SER A 533 14.33 1.59 -20.14
C SER A 533 14.92 1.92 -18.77
N GLY A 534 16.06 2.61 -18.76
CA GLY A 534 16.70 3.15 -17.56
C GLY A 534 16.09 4.45 -17.02
N MET A 535 14.97 4.92 -17.58
CA MET A 535 14.23 6.07 -17.04
C MET A 535 13.84 5.80 -15.57
N PHE A 536 14.06 6.79 -14.70
CA PHE A 536 13.96 6.65 -13.23
C PHE A 536 14.77 5.49 -12.59
N GLY A 537 15.79 4.96 -13.31
CA GLY A 537 16.64 3.87 -12.84
C GLY A 537 16.17 2.47 -13.26
N GLY A 538 15.00 2.35 -13.90
CA GLY A 538 14.56 1.11 -14.56
C GLY A 538 14.08 -0.05 -13.68
N ASN A 539 14.05 0.10 -12.35
CA ASN A 539 13.55 -0.95 -11.44
C ASN A 539 12.03 -1.18 -11.59
N SER A 540 11.28 -0.09 -11.79
CA SER A 540 9.82 -0.07 -11.85
C SER A 540 9.34 0.09 -13.30
N ASN A 541 8.22 -0.54 -13.68
CA ASN A 541 7.70 -0.48 -15.05
C ASN A 541 6.17 -0.24 -15.13
N TRP A 542 5.78 0.82 -15.83
CA TRP A 542 4.40 1.22 -16.10
C TRP A 542 4.00 1.01 -17.58
N ARG A 543 4.83 0.39 -18.41
CA ARG A 543 4.52 0.10 -19.83
C ARG A 543 3.80 -1.23 -20.04
N GLY A 544 2.99 -1.69 -19.10
CA GLY A 544 2.21 -2.93 -19.26
C GLY A 544 1.92 -3.78 -18.01
N PRO A 545 2.72 -3.75 -16.92
CA PRO A 545 2.43 -4.51 -15.72
C PRO A 545 1.18 -4.03 -14.97
N ILE A 546 0.71 -4.84 -14.04
CA ILE A 546 -0.48 -4.60 -13.22
C ILE A 546 -0.05 -4.08 -11.86
N TRP A 547 -0.65 -2.95 -11.47
CA TRP A 547 -0.38 -2.26 -10.22
C TRP A 547 -1.65 -2.22 -9.36
N ILE A 548 -1.59 -2.82 -8.17
CA ILE A 548 -2.78 -3.00 -7.30
C ILE A 548 -3.31 -1.64 -6.81
N CYS A 549 -2.43 -0.69 -6.50
CA CYS A 549 -2.79 0.67 -6.06
C CYS A 549 -3.73 1.40 -7.04
N ILE A 550 -3.40 1.40 -8.34
CA ILE A 550 -4.21 2.10 -9.35
C ILE A 550 -5.44 1.28 -9.74
N SER A 551 -5.31 -0.05 -9.83
CA SER A 551 -6.47 -0.95 -10.04
C SER A 551 -7.53 -0.76 -8.94
N HIS A 552 -7.11 -0.58 -7.69
CA HIS A 552 -8.00 -0.32 -6.56
C HIS A 552 -8.84 0.96 -6.75
N LEU A 553 -8.24 2.04 -7.25
CA LEU A 553 -8.95 3.30 -7.50
C LEU A 553 -9.95 3.18 -8.66
N ALA A 554 -9.60 2.46 -9.74
CA ALA A 554 -10.52 2.17 -10.84
C ALA A 554 -11.77 1.43 -10.36
N MET A 555 -11.60 0.38 -9.54
CA MET A 555 -12.69 -0.39 -8.97
C MET A 555 -13.56 0.41 -8.00
N GLU A 556 -12.97 1.29 -7.17
CA GLU A 556 -13.78 2.20 -6.36
C GLU A 556 -14.58 3.20 -7.21
N SER A 557 -14.05 3.66 -8.34
CA SER A 557 -14.79 4.55 -9.24
C SER A 557 -15.93 3.86 -9.95
N LEU A 558 -15.75 2.63 -10.43
CA LEU A 558 -16.86 1.80 -10.92
C LEU A 558 -17.97 1.66 -9.86
N GLN A 559 -17.60 1.42 -8.59
CA GLN A 559 -18.55 1.39 -7.47
C GLN A 559 -19.23 2.75 -7.20
N ARG A 560 -18.57 3.89 -7.47
CA ARG A 560 -19.17 5.23 -7.38
C ARG A 560 -20.13 5.49 -8.54
N PHE A 561 -19.76 5.17 -9.78
CA PHE A 561 -20.68 5.28 -10.92
C PHE A 561 -21.89 4.36 -10.75
N HIS A 562 -21.73 3.15 -10.21
CA HIS A 562 -22.86 2.28 -9.85
C HIS A 562 -23.80 2.90 -8.81
N GLN A 563 -23.29 3.67 -7.83
CA GLN A 563 -24.16 4.38 -6.87
C GLN A 563 -25.04 5.44 -7.55
N TYR A 564 -24.66 5.93 -8.73
CA TYR A 564 -25.42 6.90 -9.51
C TYR A 564 -26.34 6.22 -10.55
N TYR A 565 -25.80 5.39 -11.44
CA TYR A 565 -26.53 4.73 -12.54
C TYR A 565 -27.29 3.46 -12.10
N GLY A 566 -26.97 2.88 -10.94
CA GLY A 566 -27.58 1.64 -10.48
C GLY A 566 -27.29 0.45 -11.41
N SER A 567 -28.32 -0.39 -11.61
CA SER A 567 -28.28 -1.52 -12.55
C SER A 567 -28.63 -1.12 -13.98
N ASP A 568 -29.05 0.13 -14.20
CA ASP A 568 -29.63 0.61 -15.47
C ASP A 568 -28.52 0.91 -16.51
N LEU A 569 -27.27 0.97 -16.06
CA LEU A 569 -26.07 0.94 -16.89
C LEU A 569 -25.36 -0.40 -16.71
N ALA A 570 -25.53 -1.28 -17.69
CA ALA A 570 -24.68 -2.44 -17.91
C ALA A 570 -23.62 -2.12 -18.97
N VAL A 571 -22.45 -2.73 -18.82
CA VAL A 571 -21.35 -2.75 -19.79
C VAL A 571 -20.95 -4.19 -20.03
N GLU A 572 -20.34 -4.46 -21.18
CA GLU A 572 -19.74 -5.76 -21.44
C GLU A 572 -18.49 -5.92 -20.57
N CYS A 573 -18.27 -7.10 -19.99
CA CYS A 573 -17.10 -7.37 -19.16
C CYS A 573 -16.75 -8.88 -19.16
N PRO A 574 -15.72 -9.31 -19.90
CA PRO A 574 -14.91 -8.51 -20.83
C PRO A 574 -15.68 -7.94 -22.02
N THR A 575 -15.09 -6.97 -22.71
CA THR A 575 -15.52 -6.55 -24.06
C THR A 575 -15.47 -7.73 -25.04
N ASP A 576 -16.36 -7.74 -26.04
CA ASP A 576 -16.51 -8.78 -27.07
C ASP A 576 -16.77 -10.21 -26.54
N SER A 577 -17.17 -10.34 -25.26
CA SER A 577 -17.41 -11.64 -24.61
C SER A 577 -18.88 -12.09 -24.61
N GLY A 578 -19.81 -11.20 -24.97
CA GLY A 578 -21.26 -11.35 -24.83
C GLY A 578 -21.80 -11.15 -23.40
N TYR A 579 -20.94 -11.04 -22.39
CA TYR A 579 -21.36 -10.98 -20.98
C TYR A 579 -21.53 -9.54 -20.48
N TYR A 580 -22.77 -9.08 -20.39
CA TYR A 580 -23.12 -7.78 -19.82
C TYR A 580 -23.33 -7.84 -18.30
N MET A 581 -22.71 -6.90 -17.58
CA MET A 581 -22.91 -6.72 -16.14
C MET A 581 -22.96 -5.23 -15.76
N ASN A 582 -23.62 -4.92 -14.65
CA ASN A 582 -23.61 -3.55 -14.13
C ASN A 582 -22.22 -3.19 -13.55
N LEU A 583 -21.95 -1.90 -13.37
CA LEU A 583 -20.64 -1.40 -12.97
C LEU A 583 -20.12 -1.93 -11.60
N ALA A 584 -21.00 -2.39 -10.69
CA ALA A 584 -20.53 -3.07 -9.47
C ALA A 584 -20.02 -4.48 -9.76
N GLY A 585 -20.64 -5.21 -10.71
CA GLY A 585 -20.14 -6.50 -11.20
C GLY A 585 -18.79 -6.36 -11.90
N ALA A 586 -18.62 -5.35 -12.76
CA ALA A 586 -17.31 -5.08 -13.38
C ALA A 586 -16.22 -4.76 -12.33
N ALA A 587 -16.58 -4.03 -11.27
CA ALA A 587 -15.69 -3.77 -10.14
C ALA A 587 -15.40 -5.02 -9.27
N GLU A 588 -16.25 -6.05 -9.33
CA GLU A 588 -16.10 -7.32 -8.61
C GLU A 588 -15.23 -8.29 -9.41
N GLU A 589 -15.42 -8.40 -10.72
CA GLU A 589 -14.60 -9.20 -11.63
C GLU A 589 -13.13 -8.76 -11.63
N ILE A 590 -12.84 -7.44 -11.63
CA ILE A 590 -11.45 -6.95 -11.50
C ILE A 590 -10.87 -7.31 -10.10
N GLN A 591 -11.68 -7.30 -9.03
CA GLN A 591 -11.22 -7.74 -7.70
C GLN A 591 -10.92 -9.25 -7.67
N HIS A 592 -11.72 -10.07 -8.36
CA HIS A 592 -11.46 -11.51 -8.47
C HIS A 592 -10.13 -11.77 -9.19
N ARG A 593 -9.87 -11.10 -10.32
CA ARG A 593 -8.60 -11.18 -11.07
C ARG A 593 -7.38 -10.79 -10.21
N LEU A 594 -7.49 -9.71 -9.42
CA LEU A 594 -6.44 -9.31 -8.48
C LEU A 594 -6.23 -10.31 -7.33
N ILE A 595 -7.27 -11.04 -6.92
CA ILE A 595 -7.16 -12.14 -5.96
C ILE A 595 -6.52 -13.38 -6.62
N HIS A 596 -6.78 -13.63 -7.91
CA HIS A 596 -6.22 -14.75 -8.70
C HIS A 596 -4.70 -14.68 -8.89
N ILE A 597 -4.08 -13.51 -8.70
CA ILE A 597 -2.62 -13.38 -8.57
C ILE A 597 -2.09 -14.29 -7.45
N PHE A 598 -2.78 -14.31 -6.30
CA PHE A 598 -2.30 -14.93 -5.06
C PHE A 598 -2.98 -16.26 -4.74
N ALA A 599 -4.27 -16.40 -5.08
CA ALA A 599 -5.03 -17.62 -4.82
C ALA A 599 -4.49 -18.82 -5.61
N ARG A 600 -4.61 -20.01 -5.04
CA ARG A 600 -4.35 -21.26 -5.76
C ARG A 600 -5.39 -21.53 -6.84
N ASP A 601 -4.93 -21.98 -8.00
CA ASP A 601 -5.77 -22.58 -9.04
C ASP A 601 -6.07 -24.07 -8.77
N GLU A 602 -6.79 -24.72 -9.69
CA GLU A 602 -7.16 -26.13 -9.63
C GLU A 602 -5.97 -27.12 -9.59
N LYS A 603 -4.75 -26.67 -9.92
CA LYS A 603 -3.49 -27.44 -9.82
C LYS A 603 -2.72 -27.14 -8.53
N GLY A 604 -3.22 -26.24 -7.70
CA GLY A 604 -2.55 -25.73 -6.51
C GLY A 604 -1.47 -24.67 -6.80
N GLU A 605 -1.41 -24.16 -8.03
CA GLU A 605 -0.42 -23.16 -8.45
C GLU A 605 -0.92 -21.74 -8.18
N ARG A 606 -0.01 -20.82 -7.82
CA ARG A 606 -0.31 -19.38 -7.72
C ARG A 606 0.33 -18.65 -8.90
N ALA A 607 -0.32 -17.66 -9.48
CA ALA A 607 0.25 -16.88 -10.59
C ALA A 607 1.50 -16.10 -10.16
N VAL A 608 1.46 -15.47 -8.96
CA VAL A 608 2.59 -14.74 -8.35
C VAL A 608 3.90 -15.54 -8.33
N ASN A 609 3.82 -16.86 -8.16
CA ASN A 609 4.99 -17.76 -8.09
C ASN A 609 5.68 -17.99 -9.45
N GLY A 610 5.12 -17.53 -10.57
CA GLY A 610 5.76 -17.62 -11.89
C GLY A 610 6.09 -19.04 -12.37
N GLY A 611 5.32 -20.05 -11.93
CA GLY A 611 5.59 -21.47 -12.23
C GLY A 611 6.69 -22.12 -11.39
N ASN A 612 7.15 -21.47 -10.31
CA ASN A 612 8.14 -22.04 -9.40
C ASN A 612 7.55 -23.25 -8.63
N LYS A 613 7.92 -24.45 -9.07
CA LYS A 613 7.47 -25.74 -8.49
C LYS A 613 7.65 -25.84 -6.97
N LYS A 614 8.69 -25.22 -6.40
CA LYS A 614 8.91 -25.22 -4.95
C LYS A 614 7.87 -24.36 -4.24
N LEU A 615 7.63 -23.14 -4.74
CA LEU A 615 6.62 -22.23 -4.17
C LEU A 615 5.18 -22.66 -4.48
N ASN A 616 4.95 -23.54 -5.47
CA ASN A 616 3.63 -24.11 -5.74
C ASN A 616 3.34 -25.40 -4.93
N HIS A 617 4.30 -26.32 -4.80
CA HIS A 617 4.00 -27.70 -4.38
C HIS A 617 4.78 -28.23 -3.17
N ASP A 618 5.93 -27.65 -2.80
CA ASP A 618 6.73 -28.12 -1.65
C ASP A 618 5.94 -27.90 -0.35
N PRO A 619 5.65 -28.94 0.47
CA PRO A 619 4.88 -28.81 1.69
C PRO A 619 5.42 -27.79 2.70
N HIS A 620 6.70 -27.42 2.63
CA HIS A 620 7.34 -26.46 3.53
C HIS A 620 7.36 -25.02 2.98
N PHE A 621 6.97 -24.79 1.72
CA PHE A 621 7.07 -23.47 1.07
C PHE A 621 5.78 -23.01 0.39
N ARG A 622 4.93 -23.92 -0.09
CA ARG A 622 3.71 -23.64 -0.86
C ARG A 622 2.69 -22.72 -0.19
N ASP A 623 2.73 -22.66 1.14
CA ASP A 623 1.80 -21.93 1.99
C ASP A 623 2.36 -20.56 2.43
N TYR A 624 3.61 -20.22 2.09
CA TYR A 624 4.19 -18.89 2.25
C TYR A 624 4.04 -18.07 0.96
N VAL A 625 3.44 -16.89 1.07
CA VAL A 625 3.07 -16.06 -0.09
C VAL A 625 3.94 -14.81 -0.12
N GLN A 626 4.58 -14.56 -1.26
CA GLN A 626 5.36 -13.34 -1.50
C GLN A 626 4.44 -12.24 -2.05
N PHE A 627 4.76 -10.99 -1.71
CA PHE A 627 3.97 -9.82 -2.05
C PHE A 627 4.86 -8.86 -2.81
N TYR A 628 4.53 -8.67 -4.09
CA TYR A 628 5.38 -7.98 -5.03
C TYR A 628 4.91 -6.55 -5.31
N GLU A 629 5.84 -5.70 -5.71
CA GLU A 629 5.60 -4.30 -6.10
C GLU A 629 4.60 -4.21 -7.26
N PHE A 630 4.82 -4.98 -8.33
CA PHE A 630 3.95 -5.08 -9.50
C PHE A 630 3.87 -6.52 -10.03
N PHE A 631 2.95 -6.76 -10.97
CA PHE A 631 2.67 -8.10 -11.50
C PHE A 631 2.64 -8.11 -13.02
N HIS A 632 3.17 -9.19 -13.62
CA HIS A 632 3.35 -9.26 -15.07
C HIS A 632 2.01 -9.26 -15.83
N GLY A 633 1.87 -8.32 -16.78
CA GLY A 633 0.61 -7.97 -17.46
C GLY A 633 -0.13 -9.11 -18.15
N ASP A 634 0.57 -10.17 -18.55
CA ASP A 634 -0.02 -11.33 -19.25
C ASP A 634 -0.01 -12.66 -18.46
N ASN A 635 0.58 -12.72 -17.27
CA ASN A 635 0.67 -14.00 -16.52
C ASN A 635 0.69 -13.89 -14.99
N GLY A 636 0.62 -12.69 -14.41
CA GLY A 636 0.49 -12.49 -12.97
C GLY A 636 1.72 -12.84 -12.12
N ARG A 637 2.87 -13.22 -12.71
CA ARG A 637 4.11 -13.43 -11.94
C ARG A 637 4.51 -12.16 -11.19
N GLY A 638 4.99 -12.31 -9.96
CA GLY A 638 5.47 -11.20 -9.15
C GLY A 638 6.74 -10.56 -9.70
N LEU A 639 6.84 -9.23 -9.57
CA LEU A 639 7.92 -8.39 -10.09
C LEU A 639 8.22 -7.19 -9.18
N GLY A 640 9.42 -6.62 -9.33
CA GLY A 640 9.95 -5.59 -8.44
C GLY A 640 10.19 -6.12 -7.02
N ALA A 641 10.12 -5.23 -6.03
CA ALA A 641 10.43 -5.57 -4.64
C ALA A 641 9.55 -6.71 -4.09
N SER A 642 10.20 -7.68 -3.42
CA SER A 642 9.65 -9.02 -3.15
C SER A 642 8.88 -9.18 -1.83
N HIS A 643 8.95 -8.18 -0.95
CA HIS A 643 8.28 -8.13 0.35
C HIS A 643 7.42 -6.85 0.47
N GLN A 644 6.91 -6.36 -0.67
CA GLN A 644 6.03 -5.20 -0.80
C GLN A 644 4.65 -5.52 -0.17
N THR A 645 4.63 -5.53 1.16
CA THR A 645 3.41 -5.36 1.94
C THR A 645 3.27 -3.87 2.26
N GLY A 646 3.21 -3.13 1.15
CA GLY A 646 2.86 -1.73 1.02
C GLY A 646 1.47 -1.63 0.39
N TRP A 647 1.35 -1.10 -0.82
CA TRP A 647 0.06 -1.12 -1.54
C TRP A 647 -0.40 -2.53 -1.90
N THR A 648 0.49 -3.49 -2.10
CA THR A 648 0.08 -4.85 -2.46
C THR A 648 -0.63 -5.56 -1.28
N GLY A 649 -0.45 -5.06 -0.06
CA GLY A 649 -1.28 -5.42 1.11
C GLY A 649 -2.78 -5.12 0.95
N LEU A 650 -3.20 -4.31 -0.04
CA LEU A 650 -4.60 -4.10 -0.40
C LEU A 650 -5.35 -5.40 -0.75
N VAL A 651 -4.65 -6.48 -1.14
CA VAL A 651 -5.27 -7.79 -1.36
C VAL A 651 -6.05 -8.30 -0.13
N ALA A 652 -5.62 -7.96 1.09
CA ALA A 652 -6.37 -8.26 2.31
C ALA A 652 -7.76 -7.61 2.33
N TRP A 653 -7.87 -6.38 1.82
CA TRP A 653 -9.15 -5.67 1.71
C TRP A 653 -10.03 -6.23 0.58
N HIS A 654 -9.43 -6.68 -0.53
CA HIS A 654 -10.16 -7.32 -1.62
C HIS A 654 -10.74 -8.67 -1.18
N ILE A 655 -9.94 -9.54 -0.54
CA ILE A 655 -10.42 -10.80 0.06
C ILE A 655 -11.51 -10.53 1.11
N TYR A 656 -11.34 -9.52 1.95
CA TYR A 656 -12.36 -9.12 2.93
C TYR A 656 -13.65 -8.55 2.29
N SER A 657 -13.59 -8.04 1.07
CA SER A 657 -14.73 -7.40 0.40
C SER A 657 -15.53 -8.36 -0.49
N VAL A 658 -14.87 -9.29 -1.20
CA VAL A 658 -15.52 -10.18 -2.18
C VAL A 658 -15.12 -11.66 -2.06
N GLY A 659 -14.20 -12.04 -1.16
CA GLY A 659 -13.68 -13.42 -1.06
C GLY A 659 -14.69 -14.52 -0.73
N GLU A 660 -15.90 -14.16 -0.28
CA GLU A 660 -17.04 -15.09 -0.06
C GLU A 660 -17.70 -15.52 -1.40
N TRP A 661 -17.51 -14.73 -2.46
CA TRP A 661 -18.12 -14.90 -3.80
C TRP A 661 -17.06 -15.08 -4.91
N CYS A 662 -15.77 -14.98 -4.55
CA CYS A 662 -14.67 -15.03 -5.48
C CYS A 662 -14.54 -16.39 -6.17
N ARG A 663 -14.83 -16.42 -7.48
CA ARG A 663 -14.57 -17.56 -8.36
C ARG A 663 -13.11 -18.02 -8.25
N LEU A 664 -12.84 -19.32 -8.42
CA LEU A 664 -11.47 -19.83 -8.43
C LEU A 664 -10.71 -19.38 -9.68
N PRO A 665 -9.36 -19.27 -9.62
CA PRO A 665 -8.54 -18.94 -10.79
C PRO A 665 -8.70 -19.99 -11.89
N LYS A 666 -8.75 -19.55 -13.15
CA LYS A 666 -8.84 -20.39 -14.37
C LYS A 666 -10.11 -21.25 -14.53
N THR A 667 -11.02 -21.27 -13.56
CA THR A 667 -12.33 -21.92 -13.70
C THR A 667 -13.18 -21.23 -14.77
N PRO A 668 -13.89 -21.96 -15.66
CA PRO A 668 -14.67 -21.39 -16.76
C PRO A 668 -15.73 -20.36 -16.33
N LYS A 669 -15.95 -19.35 -17.20
CA LYS A 669 -17.00 -18.33 -17.10
C LYS A 669 -18.40 -18.96 -17.34
N SER A 670 -18.93 -19.74 -16.38
CA SER A 670 -20.24 -20.40 -16.49
C SER A 670 -21.42 -19.45 -16.23
N GLU A 671 -22.58 -19.72 -16.84
CA GLU A 671 -23.80 -18.88 -16.80
C GLU A 671 -24.40 -18.63 -15.39
N LEU A 672 -23.90 -19.32 -14.36
CA LEU A 672 -24.43 -19.33 -12.99
C LEU A 672 -24.04 -18.09 -12.15
N ALA A 673 -24.31 -16.89 -12.68
CA ALA A 673 -24.24 -15.62 -11.94
C ALA A 673 -25.57 -14.84 -11.92
N HIS A 674 -26.59 -15.27 -12.68
CA HIS A 674 -27.88 -14.58 -12.72
C HIS A 674 -28.76 -14.88 -11.48
N GLY A 675 -29.08 -13.83 -10.71
CA GLY A 675 -30.12 -13.82 -9.70
C GLY A 675 -29.69 -13.78 -8.22
N GLY A 676 -28.38 -13.91 -7.93
CA GLY A 676 -27.88 -14.09 -6.55
C GLY A 676 -27.30 -12.87 -5.84
N THR A 677 -26.93 -11.79 -6.55
CA THR A 677 -26.19 -10.66 -5.96
C THR A 677 -27.05 -9.81 -5.00
N PRO A 678 -26.60 -9.55 -3.75
CA PRO A 678 -27.24 -8.56 -2.90
C PRO A 678 -27.13 -7.18 -3.54
N THR A 679 -28.26 -6.59 -3.96
CA THR A 679 -28.36 -5.38 -4.80
C THR A 679 -27.96 -4.05 -4.12
N ASP A 680 -27.16 -4.15 -3.07
CA ASP A 680 -26.50 -3.06 -2.35
C ASP A 680 -25.37 -3.66 -1.47
N LEU A 681 -24.13 -3.20 -1.67
CA LEU A 681 -22.98 -3.60 -0.85
C LEU A 681 -23.21 -3.29 0.64
N SER A 682 -23.97 -2.24 0.96
CA SER A 682 -24.35 -1.91 2.35
C SER A 682 -25.27 -2.96 2.96
N THR A 683 -26.06 -3.68 2.15
CA THR A 683 -27.02 -4.69 2.63
C THR A 683 -26.34 -6.02 2.96
N ALA A 684 -25.35 -6.47 2.18
CA ALA A 684 -24.49 -7.59 2.56
C ALA A 684 -23.74 -7.30 3.88
N LEU A 685 -23.12 -6.13 3.97
CA LEU A 685 -22.35 -5.71 5.15
C LEU A 685 -23.25 -5.45 6.39
N ARG A 686 -24.50 -5.00 6.20
CA ARG A 686 -25.50 -4.90 7.28
C ARG A 686 -25.87 -6.25 7.87
N ARG A 687 -25.95 -7.33 7.06
CA ARG A 687 -26.20 -8.69 7.58
C ARG A 687 -25.08 -9.14 8.52
N GLN A 688 -23.81 -8.93 8.14
CA GLN A 688 -22.66 -9.23 9.01
C GLN A 688 -22.70 -8.43 10.33
N ALA A 689 -23.05 -7.14 10.28
CA ALA A 689 -23.18 -6.30 11.48
C ALA A 689 -24.33 -6.73 12.42
N LEU A 690 -25.40 -7.31 11.88
CA LEU A 690 -26.50 -7.90 12.67
C LEU A 690 -26.09 -9.23 13.30
N LEU A 691 -25.40 -10.10 12.56
CA LEU A 691 -24.90 -11.39 13.06
C LEU A 691 -23.95 -11.21 14.26
N ARG A 692 -23.03 -10.23 14.20
CA ARG A 692 -22.14 -9.87 15.33
C ARG A 692 -22.88 -9.35 16.58
N ARG A 693 -24.17 -9.00 16.49
CA ARG A 693 -25.02 -8.67 17.67
C ARG A 693 -25.82 -9.85 18.21
N GLY A 694 -25.83 -11.00 17.52
CA GLY A 694 -26.62 -12.17 17.90
C GLY A 694 -25.99 -13.08 18.97
N HIS A 695 -24.67 -12.99 19.19
CA HIS A 695 -23.94 -13.90 20.09
C HIS A 695 -23.88 -13.37 21.53
N HIS A 696 -25.02 -13.39 22.23
CA HIS A 696 -25.06 -13.45 23.69
C HIS A 696 -25.45 -14.87 24.12
N PRO A 697 -24.58 -15.63 24.82
CA PRO A 697 -24.91 -16.98 25.25
C PRO A 697 -26.00 -16.96 26.33
N GLN A 698 -27.20 -17.44 26.01
CA GLN A 698 -28.25 -17.63 26.99
C GLN A 698 -27.82 -18.71 28.01
N ARG A 699 -27.63 -18.30 29.27
CA ARG A 699 -27.33 -19.24 30.37
C ARG A 699 -28.57 -20.04 30.73
N GLY A 700 -28.74 -21.19 30.07
CA GLY A 700 -29.68 -22.23 30.49
C GLY A 700 -29.37 -22.68 31.91
N GLY A 701 -30.32 -22.54 32.83
CA GLY A 701 -30.09 -22.78 34.25
C GLY A 701 -30.13 -24.26 34.64
N ARG A 702 -29.11 -24.72 35.37
CA ARG A 702 -29.23 -25.88 36.28
C ARG A 702 -28.76 -25.47 37.67
N ARG A 703 -29.50 -25.91 38.70
CA ARG A 703 -29.18 -25.66 40.10
C ARG A 703 -28.08 -26.61 40.55
N LEU A 704 -27.08 -26.09 41.24
CA LEU A 704 -26.30 -26.80 42.25
C LEU A 704 -26.04 -25.80 43.38
N ALA A 705 -26.30 -26.19 44.62
CA ALA A 705 -26.26 -25.32 45.78
C ALA A 705 -25.25 -25.86 46.79
N LEU A 706 -24.30 -25.02 47.20
CA LEU A 706 -23.48 -25.26 48.38
C LEU A 706 -22.93 -23.93 48.93
N LEU A 707 -22.59 -23.96 50.22
CA LEU A 707 -22.20 -22.81 51.03
C LEU A 707 -20.82 -22.26 50.59
N GLY A 708 -20.46 -21.00 50.82
CA GLY A 708 -21.19 -19.93 51.51
C GLY A 708 -20.37 -19.34 52.67
N VAL A 709 -19.51 -18.35 52.38
CA VAL A 709 -18.79 -17.55 53.39
C VAL A 709 -18.84 -16.06 53.03
N HIS A 710 -19.29 -15.23 53.96
CA HIS A 710 -19.17 -13.77 53.88
C HIS A 710 -17.83 -13.31 54.47
N ARG A 711 -17.16 -12.36 53.79
CA ARG A 711 -16.36 -11.33 54.47
C ARG A 711 -16.61 -9.96 53.83
N ARG A 712 -17.07 -9.00 54.63
CA ARG A 712 -17.15 -7.58 54.27
C ARG A 712 -15.85 -6.90 54.66
N VAL A 713 -15.32 -6.03 53.80
CA VAL A 713 -14.51 -4.88 54.22
C VAL A 713 -15.07 -3.64 53.51
N ARG A 714 -15.25 -2.54 54.25
CA ARG A 714 -15.77 -1.27 53.71
C ARG A 714 -14.63 -0.33 53.36
N GLY A 715 -14.54 0.02 52.07
CA GLY A 715 -14.42 1.41 51.61
C GLY A 715 -13.13 2.20 51.88
N LEU A 716 -12.57 2.74 50.79
CA LEU A 716 -11.85 4.02 50.81
C LEU A 716 -12.05 4.73 49.46
N ARG A 717 -12.50 5.98 49.48
CA ARG A 717 -12.55 6.86 48.31
C ARG A 717 -11.21 7.59 48.18
N ARG A 718 -10.56 7.61 47.01
CA ARG A 718 -9.77 8.78 46.55
C ARG A 718 -9.39 8.73 45.06
N ALA A 719 -9.17 9.93 44.52
CA ALA A 719 -8.43 10.30 43.30
C ALA A 719 -8.51 9.40 42.04
N ARG A 720 -9.13 9.92 40.97
CA ARG A 720 -8.75 9.56 39.59
C ARG A 720 -7.36 10.12 39.28
N ALA A 721 -6.43 9.28 38.83
CA ALA A 721 -5.21 9.72 38.16
C ALA A 721 -4.86 8.74 37.03
N ARG A 722 -5.43 8.93 35.83
CA ARG A 722 -5.05 8.15 34.64
C ARG A 722 -3.70 8.65 34.10
N ARG A 723 -2.59 8.15 34.66
CA ARG A 723 -1.30 8.20 33.95
C ARG A 723 -1.36 7.22 32.79
N ALA A 724 -1.34 7.73 31.56
CA ALA A 724 -1.07 6.90 30.39
C ALA A 724 0.42 6.53 30.41
N VAL A 725 0.74 5.27 30.67
CA VAL A 725 2.12 4.77 30.54
C VAL A 725 2.40 4.55 29.06
N VAL A 726 2.92 5.57 28.41
CA VAL A 726 3.52 5.44 27.07
C VAL A 726 4.85 4.72 27.26
N CYS A 727 4.89 3.43 26.92
CA CYS A 727 6.12 2.65 26.94
C CYS A 727 6.94 2.97 25.66
N PRO A 728 8.17 3.51 25.76
CA PRO A 728 9.00 3.83 24.60
C PRO A 728 9.74 2.57 24.13
N SER A 729 9.00 1.63 23.51
CA SER A 729 9.56 0.40 22.95
C SER A 729 10.54 0.70 21.81
N ARG A 730 11.83 0.83 22.13
CA ARG A 730 12.92 0.88 21.14
C ARG A 730 13.05 -0.47 20.46
N LEU A 731 12.35 -0.68 19.34
CA LEU A 731 12.64 -1.80 18.45
C LEU A 731 14.02 -1.62 17.82
N ILE A 732 14.93 -2.56 18.07
CA ILE A 732 16.21 -2.63 17.38
C ILE A 732 15.97 -3.32 16.04
N CYS A 733 15.78 -2.53 14.97
CA CYS A 733 15.85 -3.07 13.61
C CYS A 733 17.32 -3.35 13.25
N ILE A 734 17.63 -4.60 12.92
CA ILE A 734 18.94 -4.99 12.39
C ILE A 734 18.96 -4.70 10.89
N SER A 735 19.35 -3.47 10.52
CA SER A 735 19.60 -3.12 9.12
C SER A 735 20.99 -3.63 8.70
N LYS A 736 21.03 -4.55 7.72
CA LYS A 736 22.26 -4.90 7.01
C LYS A 736 22.53 -3.87 5.91
N THR A 737 23.08 -2.71 6.26
CA THR A 737 23.62 -1.76 5.27
C THR A 737 24.97 -2.25 4.74
N ALA A 738 24.94 -3.29 3.92
CA ALA A 738 26.07 -3.79 3.14
C ALA A 738 25.84 -3.44 1.66
N ALA A 739 26.10 -2.19 1.29
CA ALA A 739 26.04 -1.78 -0.10
C ALA A 739 27.20 -2.43 -0.89
N PRO A 740 26.95 -3.15 -2.00
CA PRO A 740 28.03 -3.58 -2.87
C PRO A 740 28.65 -2.33 -3.50
N ARG A 741 29.93 -2.08 -3.23
CA ARG A 741 30.70 -1.12 -4.02
C ARG A 741 30.95 -1.75 -5.38
N GLY A 742 30.30 -1.23 -6.42
CA GLY A 742 30.85 -1.32 -7.77
C GLY A 742 32.23 -0.65 -7.82
N LEU A 743 33.07 -1.12 -8.74
CA LEU A 743 34.39 -0.55 -9.05
C LEU A 743 34.25 0.84 -9.68
#